data_AF-A0A969JZ03-F1
#
_entry.id   AF-A0A969JZ03-F1
#
_cell.length_a   1.000
_cell.length_b   1.000
_cell.length_c   1.000
_cell.angle_alpha   90.00
_cell.angle_beta   90.00
_cell.angle_gamma   90.00
#
_symmetry.space_group_name_H-M   'P 1'
#
loop_
_entity.id
_entity.type
_entity.pdbx_description
1 polymer ?
#
loop_
_entity_poly.entity_id
_entity_poly.type
_entity_poly.pdbx_seq_one_letter_code
_entity_poly.pdbx_strand_id
1 'polypeptide(L)'
;MLDNCCLDETKVFQGQCGLEQTLNYNLFDTLCNRGTITRNFRAFDCHGQSSTCSQRIFVTYEQDYYVKFPNDVIVTVCDGTGMYGEPTFFGEDCELLGVSHEDQIFTVVPDACYKIERTWTIINWCQYDPNMGCIDVPNPNPNATANSPQNLPGPVVSPITTVGDPWRATVVSITPGAPQTSYTTFYDANANCYKYKQIIKVIDGQKPTIDCPASPVEYCDLSANDANLWNQSYWWDAGTESHDLCEGEAALCITATDLCSGANLNMSYLLFLDTDNNGTMETVVSSNNAPAPGTVRFNNINTPSYSGGVVQIFDGRPVPANNIYRWALHTTASGTSLTGCVNWKTLAQMPTPANPNGQAGVAPQLPYGTHKIKWTVTDGCGNEQTCEYQFVVKDCKKPTVVCLNGLSVNIMPTGPNAGMITLWATDFLQYGEDNCTPASKLKYGIRKAGQGTGFPVDPITGDPITSVAFDCTELGEQPVELWVMDLAGNADFCATFIDVQDNAGVCDPGGNVTVAGALKTEGDEGLEDANVNLQSGAISLFDMTDDQGAYAFPNAVPLSADYTVTPTKDDNPLNGVSTYDLVLISKHILGLEPLGSPYKMIAADANKSNSITTFDIVEIRKLILGIYSELPNNTSWRFVDEGFAFPNPANPFQTQFPENISVANVQTHHFTDDFVSVKVGDVNGTAIANAFMTTDDRTTSTLLFDVDDRTVKAGE
;
A
#
# COMPACT_ATOMS: atom_id res chain seq x y z
N MET A 1 70.03 -46.69 75.86
CA MET A 1 69.76 -46.76 74.40
C MET A 1 69.10 -45.46 73.99
N LEU A 2 69.39 -45.04 72.77
CA LEU A 2 69.26 -43.68 72.24
C LEU A 2 67.90 -42.99 72.45
N ASP A 3 68.00 -41.68 72.65
CA ASP A 3 66.94 -40.67 72.57
C ASP A 3 66.14 -40.82 71.26
N ASN A 4 64.80 -40.88 71.35
CA ASN A 4 63.91 -41.17 70.20
C ASN A 4 63.38 -39.91 69.48
N CYS A 5 63.92 -38.73 69.78
CA CYS A 5 63.43 -37.46 69.25
C CYS A 5 63.86 -37.19 67.79
N CYS A 6 63.42 -37.97 66.80
CA CYS A 6 63.51 -37.55 65.38
C CYS A 6 62.22 -36.88 64.90
N LEU A 7 62.36 -35.81 64.11
CA LEU A 7 61.26 -35.00 63.55
C LEU A 7 61.03 -35.39 62.09
N ASP A 8 59.78 -35.27 61.60
CA ASP A 8 59.46 -35.55 60.19
C ASP A 8 60.03 -34.46 59.26
N GLU A 9 61.12 -34.77 58.57
CA GLU A 9 61.80 -33.86 57.63
C GLU A 9 60.95 -33.52 56.38
N THR A 10 59.86 -34.24 56.12
CA THR A 10 58.95 -33.94 55.00
C THR A 10 57.95 -32.83 55.32
N LYS A 11 57.80 -32.48 56.60
CA LYS A 11 56.91 -31.42 57.10
C LYS A 11 57.72 -30.23 57.57
N VAL A 12 57.77 -29.16 56.78
CA VAL A 12 58.55 -27.95 57.10
C VAL A 12 57.66 -26.72 57.13
N PHE A 13 57.67 -25.99 58.25
CA PHE A 13 57.01 -24.70 58.38
C PHE A 13 57.98 -23.67 58.98
N GLN A 14 58.16 -22.54 58.29
CA GLN A 14 59.14 -21.49 58.63
C GLN A 14 60.57 -22.02 58.90
N GLY A 15 61.00 -23.04 58.14
CA GLY A 15 62.32 -23.63 58.26
C GLY A 15 62.50 -24.60 59.44
N GLN A 16 61.45 -24.90 60.20
CA GLN A 16 61.45 -25.92 61.26
C GLN A 16 60.91 -27.24 60.71
N CYS A 17 61.68 -28.32 60.84
CA CYS A 17 61.29 -29.68 60.43
C CYS A 17 60.32 -30.31 61.45
N GLY A 18 59.46 -31.21 61.00
CA GLY A 18 58.41 -31.85 61.81
C GLY A 18 57.23 -30.93 62.13
N LEU A 19 56.99 -29.83 61.40
CA LEU A 19 55.92 -28.87 61.70
C LEU A 19 55.10 -28.53 60.45
N GLU A 20 53.78 -28.54 60.59
CA GLU A 20 52.82 -28.12 59.56
C GLU A 20 51.83 -27.10 60.15
N GLN A 21 51.45 -26.10 59.35
CA GLN A 21 50.41 -25.13 59.71
C GLN A 21 49.19 -25.27 58.79
N THR A 22 47.99 -25.23 59.38
CA THR A 22 46.75 -25.01 58.63
C THR A 22 45.98 -23.80 59.19
N LEU A 23 45.31 -23.07 58.30
CA LEU A 23 44.51 -21.89 58.62
C LEU A 23 43.03 -22.21 58.45
N ASN A 24 42.20 -21.79 59.41
CA ASN A 24 40.75 -21.90 59.33
C ASN A 24 40.11 -20.51 59.47
N TYR A 25 39.39 -20.11 58.42
CA TYR A 25 38.70 -18.83 58.29
C TYR A 25 37.18 -18.94 58.39
N ASN A 26 36.63 -20.09 58.82
CA ASN A 26 35.18 -20.31 58.86
C ASN A 26 34.41 -19.33 59.77
N LEU A 27 35.11 -18.68 60.72
CA LEU A 27 34.56 -17.66 61.61
C LEU A 27 35.14 -16.25 61.33
N PHE A 28 35.75 -16.07 60.17
CA PHE A 28 36.34 -14.80 59.73
C PHE A 28 35.53 -14.26 58.55
N ASP A 29 34.93 -13.10 58.75
CA ASP A 29 34.24 -12.32 57.72
C ASP A 29 35.28 -11.58 56.89
N THR A 30 35.51 -12.06 55.66
CA THR A 30 36.48 -11.48 54.73
C THR A 30 35.97 -10.21 54.05
N LEU A 31 34.68 -9.87 54.15
CA LEU A 31 34.14 -8.64 53.58
C LEU A 31 34.39 -7.45 54.51
N CYS A 32 34.21 -7.66 55.81
CA CYS A 32 34.40 -6.63 56.84
C CYS A 32 35.68 -6.83 57.67
N ASN A 33 36.58 -7.72 57.21
CA ASN A 33 37.87 -8.06 57.81
C ASN A 33 37.83 -8.30 59.33
N ARG A 34 36.81 -9.01 59.83
CA ARG A 34 36.58 -9.21 61.27
C ARG A 34 36.26 -10.65 61.61
N GLY A 35 36.46 -11.01 62.87
CA GLY A 35 36.12 -12.34 63.39
C GLY A 35 37.34 -13.11 63.84
N THR A 36 37.26 -14.43 63.83
CA THR A 36 38.28 -15.30 64.44
C THR A 36 39.00 -16.13 63.39
N ILE A 37 40.32 -15.98 63.31
CA ILE A 37 41.20 -16.84 62.53
C ILE A 37 41.75 -17.91 63.48
N THR A 38 41.55 -19.19 63.17
CA THR A 38 42.16 -20.28 63.95
C THR A 38 43.35 -20.84 63.18
N ARG A 39 44.55 -20.77 63.78
CA ARG A 39 45.78 -21.39 63.27
C ARG A 39 45.99 -22.70 64.00
N ASN A 40 46.11 -23.80 63.28
CA ASN A 40 46.47 -25.09 63.86
C ASN A 40 47.91 -25.41 63.47
N PHE A 41 48.74 -25.63 64.47
CA PHE A 41 50.11 -26.10 64.34
C PHE A 41 50.14 -27.57 64.71
N ARG A 42 50.58 -28.42 63.78
CA ARG A 42 50.71 -29.85 64.04
C ARG A 42 52.17 -30.24 63.93
N ALA A 43 52.71 -30.75 65.03
CA ALA A 43 54.06 -31.27 65.09
C ALA A 43 54.03 -32.78 64.86
N PHE A 44 55.02 -33.30 64.13
CA PHE A 44 55.15 -34.70 63.75
C PHE A 44 56.54 -35.23 64.10
N ASP A 45 56.58 -36.45 64.66
CA ASP A 45 57.81 -37.22 64.75
C ASP A 45 58.07 -38.01 63.46
N CYS A 46 59.29 -38.50 63.30
CA CYS A 46 59.75 -39.36 62.19
C CYS A 46 59.01 -40.73 62.10
N HIS A 47 58.15 -41.07 63.07
CA HIS A 47 57.35 -42.29 63.10
C HIS A 47 55.86 -42.01 62.81
N GLY A 48 55.51 -40.77 62.43
CA GLY A 48 54.15 -40.37 62.07
C GLY A 48 53.24 -40.07 63.27
N GLN A 49 53.75 -40.05 64.51
CA GLN A 49 53.00 -39.59 65.66
C GLN A 49 52.92 -38.06 65.62
N SER A 50 51.79 -37.51 66.07
CA SER A 50 51.56 -36.07 65.97
C SER A 50 50.93 -35.49 67.22
N SER A 51 51.25 -34.24 67.53
CA SER A 51 50.55 -33.41 68.51
C SER A 51 50.11 -32.10 67.85
N THR A 52 48.97 -31.56 68.28
CA THR A 52 48.38 -30.36 67.68
C THR A 52 48.20 -29.28 68.74
N CYS A 53 48.56 -28.04 68.39
CA CYS A 53 48.26 -26.84 69.16
C CYS A 53 47.45 -25.88 68.29
N SER A 54 46.42 -25.27 68.86
CA SER A 54 45.57 -24.29 68.17
C SER A 54 45.75 -22.91 68.78
N GLN A 55 45.99 -21.91 67.94
CA GLN A 55 45.96 -20.49 68.29
C GLN A 55 44.71 -19.85 67.69
N ARG A 56 43.92 -19.15 68.51
CA ARG A 56 42.83 -18.30 68.03
C ARG A 56 43.32 -16.85 67.98
N ILE A 57 43.15 -16.22 66.83
CA ILE A 57 43.42 -14.79 66.61
C ILE A 57 42.07 -14.12 66.45
N PHE A 58 41.77 -13.18 67.34
CA PHE A 58 40.58 -12.34 67.25
C PHE A 58 40.95 -11.06 66.52
N VAL A 59 40.27 -10.79 65.42
CA VAL A 59 40.39 -9.55 64.65
C VAL A 59 39.11 -8.76 64.88
N THR A 60 39.25 -7.60 65.53
CA THR A 60 38.16 -6.67 65.80
C THR A 60 38.13 -5.60 64.73
N TYR A 61 36.93 -5.26 64.26
CA TYR A 61 36.69 -4.17 63.35
C TYR A 61 36.57 -2.86 64.14
N GLU A 62 37.35 -1.86 63.76
CA GLU A 62 37.22 -0.48 64.22
C GLU A 62 36.88 0.38 63.01
N GLN A 63 35.80 1.14 63.10
CA GLN A 63 35.35 2.04 62.04
C GLN A 63 36.10 3.38 62.16
N ASP A 64 36.77 3.82 61.11
CA ASP A 64 37.52 5.09 61.09
C ASP A 64 37.41 5.81 59.73
N TYR A 65 36.18 6.13 59.33
CA TYR A 65 35.93 6.92 58.12
C TYR A 65 35.41 8.33 58.43
N TYR A 66 35.81 9.29 57.59
CA TYR A 66 35.34 10.67 57.63
C TYR A 66 34.49 10.95 56.40
N VAL A 67 33.50 11.83 56.55
CA VAL A 67 32.58 12.15 55.47
C VAL A 67 32.69 13.62 55.12
N LYS A 68 32.85 13.91 53.84
CA LYS A 68 32.66 15.24 53.28
C LYS A 68 31.40 15.23 52.43
N PHE A 69 30.38 15.92 52.88
CA PHE A 69 29.11 16.04 52.17
C PHE A 69 29.24 16.99 50.97
N PRO A 70 28.43 16.78 49.92
CA PRO A 70 28.48 17.61 48.73
C PRO A 70 28.00 19.03 49.03
N ASN A 71 28.46 19.98 48.23
CA ASN A 71 28.01 21.37 48.30
C ASN A 71 26.57 21.49 47.79
N ASP A 72 25.81 22.44 48.33
CA ASP A 72 24.60 22.92 47.68
C ASP A 72 24.95 23.55 46.32
N VAL A 73 24.05 23.40 45.35
CA VAL A 73 24.30 23.79 43.96
C VAL A 73 23.23 24.76 43.48
N ILE A 74 23.65 25.82 42.81
CA ILE A 74 22.77 26.70 42.03
C ILE A 74 23.03 26.42 40.56
N VAL A 75 22.06 25.80 39.90
CA VAL A 75 22.11 25.44 38.48
C VAL A 75 21.48 26.59 37.69
N THR A 76 22.29 27.29 36.90
CA THR A 76 21.83 28.38 36.02
C THR A 76 21.76 27.97 34.54
N VAL A 77 22.34 26.81 34.21
CA VAL A 77 22.30 26.18 32.89
C VAL A 77 22.15 24.69 33.12
N CYS A 78 21.07 24.10 32.64
CA CYS A 78 20.82 22.69 32.81
C CYS A 78 21.52 21.90 31.70
N ASP A 79 22.44 21.02 32.10
CA ASP A 79 23.19 20.14 31.19
C ASP A 79 22.60 18.72 31.10
N GLY A 80 21.49 18.48 31.81
CA GLY A 80 20.80 17.19 31.85
C GLY A 80 21.57 16.07 32.56
N THR A 81 22.71 16.35 33.21
CA THR A 81 23.56 15.30 33.81
C THR A 81 23.04 14.78 35.14
N GLY A 82 22.25 15.59 35.87
CA GLY A 82 21.79 15.26 37.22
C GLY A 82 22.91 15.14 38.26
N MET A 83 24.14 15.53 37.90
CA MET A 83 25.32 15.43 38.75
C MET A 83 25.49 16.73 39.55
N TYR A 84 25.05 16.69 40.81
CA TYR A 84 25.14 17.82 41.74
C TYR A 84 26.20 17.60 42.83
N GLY A 85 27.12 16.67 42.60
CA GLY A 85 28.09 16.19 43.60
C GLY A 85 27.55 15.02 44.42
N GLU A 86 28.47 14.31 45.08
CA GLU A 86 28.19 13.18 45.97
C GLU A 86 29.06 13.25 47.23
N PRO A 87 28.67 12.57 48.33
CA PRO A 87 29.52 12.42 49.50
C PRO A 87 30.86 11.75 49.15
N THR A 88 31.94 12.25 49.76
CA THR A 88 33.27 11.68 49.61
C THR A 88 33.81 11.22 50.96
N PHE A 89 34.67 10.21 50.93
CA PHE A 89 35.18 9.52 52.11
C PHE A 89 36.71 9.59 52.22
N PHE A 90 37.19 9.42 53.45
CA PHE A 90 38.60 9.23 53.77
C PHE A 90 38.75 8.32 54.98
N GLY A 91 39.81 7.53 55.00
CA GLY A 91 40.04 6.52 56.05
C GLY A 91 39.32 5.19 55.79
N GLU A 92 38.77 4.98 54.59
CA GLU A 92 38.16 3.70 54.19
C GLU A 92 39.22 2.60 54.01
N ASP A 93 39.48 1.84 55.07
CA ASP A 93 40.43 0.73 55.07
C ASP A 93 39.71 -0.63 55.03
N CYS A 94 38.66 -0.80 55.84
CA CYS A 94 37.91 -2.06 55.99
C CYS A 94 36.38 -1.88 55.93
N GLU A 95 35.91 -0.65 55.70
CA GLU A 95 34.52 -0.24 55.62
C GLU A 95 33.89 -0.72 54.31
N LEU A 96 32.61 -1.09 54.35
CA LEU A 96 31.79 -1.27 53.15
C LEU A 96 30.74 -0.17 53.10
N LEU A 97 31.13 1.01 52.61
CA LEU A 97 30.28 2.19 52.58
C LEU A 97 29.25 2.11 51.45
N GLY A 98 27.98 2.26 51.81
CA GLY A 98 26.86 2.43 50.88
C GLY A 98 26.36 3.87 50.90
N VAL A 99 26.18 4.46 49.71
CA VAL A 99 25.63 5.80 49.55
C VAL A 99 24.34 5.72 48.72
N SER A 100 23.27 6.30 49.24
CA SER A 100 22.00 6.44 48.53
C SER A 100 21.41 7.83 48.73
N HIS A 101 20.49 8.25 47.86
CA HIS A 101 19.78 9.51 48.01
C HIS A 101 18.29 9.40 47.67
N GLU A 102 17.50 10.33 48.22
CA GLU A 102 16.09 10.54 47.90
C GLU A 102 15.84 12.03 47.64
N ASP A 103 15.12 12.36 46.56
CA ASP A 103 14.88 13.74 46.12
C ASP A 103 13.44 14.18 46.40
N GLN A 104 13.29 15.36 46.99
CA GLN A 104 12.00 16.05 47.14
C GLN A 104 12.00 17.34 46.34
N ILE A 105 11.08 17.49 45.38
CA ILE A 105 10.98 18.65 44.49
C ILE A 105 9.94 19.64 45.02
N PHE A 106 10.32 20.91 45.12
CA PHE A 106 9.48 22.03 45.50
C PHE A 106 9.38 23.00 44.32
N THR A 107 8.19 23.15 43.75
CA THR A 107 7.92 24.00 42.57
C THR A 107 7.45 25.41 42.91
N VAL A 108 7.25 25.72 44.20
CA VAL A 108 6.82 27.05 44.68
C VAL A 108 7.88 27.55 45.66
N VAL A 109 8.89 28.24 45.13
CA VAL A 109 9.96 28.84 45.92
C VAL A 109 10.25 30.27 45.42
N PRO A 110 10.57 31.22 46.31
CA PRO A 110 10.71 32.64 45.93
C PRO A 110 12.06 32.98 45.27
N ASP A 111 13.06 32.09 45.34
CA ASP A 111 14.46 32.36 45.06
C ASP A 111 15.10 31.45 43.99
N ALA A 112 14.29 30.59 43.36
CA ALA A 112 14.62 29.70 42.25
C ALA A 112 13.33 29.34 41.48
N CYS A 113 13.44 28.66 40.35
CA CYS A 113 12.25 28.13 39.68
C CYS A 113 11.65 26.96 40.45
N TYR A 114 12.52 26.03 40.81
CA TYR A 114 12.21 24.95 41.71
C TYR A 114 13.46 24.57 42.50
N LYS A 115 13.22 23.94 43.64
CA LYS A 115 14.26 23.48 44.56
C LYS A 115 14.14 21.97 44.71
N ILE A 116 15.27 21.28 44.66
CA ILE A 116 15.36 19.86 45.02
C ILE A 116 16.05 19.79 46.39
N GLU A 117 15.38 19.19 47.37
CA GLU A 117 16.02 18.75 48.61
C GLU A 117 16.42 17.29 48.46
N ARG A 118 17.72 17.06 48.30
CA ARG A 118 18.30 15.72 48.18
C ARG A 118 18.78 15.24 49.54
N THR A 119 18.18 14.18 50.06
CA THR A 119 18.59 13.56 51.33
C THR A 119 19.56 12.42 51.06
N TRP A 120 20.83 12.63 51.33
CA TRP A 120 21.87 11.60 51.31
C TRP A 120 21.76 10.72 52.55
N THR A 121 21.86 9.41 52.35
CA THR A 121 21.99 8.41 53.43
C THR A 121 23.26 7.62 53.19
N ILE A 122 24.11 7.57 54.21
CA ILE A 122 25.39 6.86 54.20
C ILE A 122 25.34 5.79 55.28
N ILE A 123 25.61 4.56 54.88
CA ILE A 123 25.63 3.40 55.78
C ILE A 123 26.96 2.69 55.65
N ASN A 124 27.45 2.11 56.76
CA ASN A 124 28.52 1.13 56.72
C ASN A 124 27.91 -0.26 56.86
N TRP A 125 27.88 -1.05 55.79
CA TRP A 125 27.28 -2.39 55.77
C TRP A 125 27.88 -3.34 56.80
N CYS A 126 29.10 -3.06 57.29
CA CYS A 126 29.75 -3.86 58.32
C CYS A 126 29.17 -3.66 59.72
N GLN A 127 28.54 -2.52 60.02
CA GLN A 127 27.97 -2.21 61.34
C GLN A 127 26.49 -1.78 61.32
N TYR A 128 25.90 -1.61 60.14
CA TYR A 128 24.55 -1.10 60.00
C TYR A 128 23.48 -2.02 60.65
N ASP A 129 22.67 -1.45 61.52
CA ASP A 129 21.46 -2.03 62.09
C ASP A 129 20.24 -1.21 61.63
N PRO A 130 19.27 -1.82 60.91
CA PRO A 130 18.07 -1.14 60.44
C PRO A 130 17.14 -0.66 61.57
N ASN A 131 17.32 -1.15 62.81
CA ASN A 131 16.53 -0.73 63.97
C ASN A 131 17.12 0.47 64.71
N MET A 132 18.34 0.89 64.36
CA MET A 132 19.01 2.05 64.93
C MET A 132 18.85 3.29 64.03
N GLY A 133 18.79 4.48 64.64
CA GLY A 133 18.67 5.74 63.91
C GLY A 133 19.96 6.16 63.19
N CYS A 134 19.84 7.16 62.33
CA CYS A 134 21.00 7.84 61.72
C CYS A 134 21.31 9.14 62.46
N ILE A 135 22.56 9.58 62.37
CA ILE A 135 22.97 10.92 62.78
C ILE A 135 22.56 11.89 61.68
N ASP A 136 21.64 12.79 62.00
CA ASP A 136 21.24 13.87 61.10
C ASP A 136 22.28 14.99 61.15
N VAL A 137 23.00 15.17 60.04
CA VAL A 137 23.98 16.23 59.86
C VAL A 137 23.25 17.45 59.28
N PRO A 138 23.23 18.59 59.99
CA PRO A 138 22.53 19.77 59.52
C PRO A 138 23.26 20.39 58.31
N ASN A 139 22.49 21.00 57.41
CA ASN A 139 23.05 21.78 56.31
C ASN A 139 23.49 23.18 56.81
N PRO A 140 24.77 23.57 56.63
CA PRO A 140 25.25 24.92 56.96
C PRO A 140 24.47 26.05 56.27
N ASN A 141 23.89 26.95 57.04
CA ASN A 141 23.27 28.17 56.52
C ASN A 141 23.69 29.41 57.33
N PRO A 142 24.97 29.85 57.24
CA PRO A 142 25.50 30.95 58.04
C PRO A 142 24.99 32.34 57.64
N ASN A 143 24.43 32.51 56.44
CA ASN A 143 24.03 33.81 55.89
C ASN A 143 22.52 33.89 55.63
N ALA A 144 21.89 35.01 56.01
CA ALA A 144 20.46 35.24 55.81
C ALA A 144 20.05 35.38 54.33
N THR A 145 20.99 35.73 53.44
CA THR A 145 20.75 35.76 52.00
C THR A 145 20.78 34.34 51.43
N ALA A 146 19.63 33.83 50.97
CA ALA A 146 19.45 32.42 50.59
C ALA A 146 20.43 31.88 49.52
N ASN A 147 20.90 32.72 48.59
CA ASN A 147 21.85 32.35 47.52
C ASN A 147 23.29 32.82 47.79
N SER A 148 23.60 33.13 49.05
CA SER A 148 24.95 33.53 49.47
C SER A 148 25.96 32.40 49.22
N PRO A 149 27.14 32.69 48.63
CA PRO A 149 28.20 31.68 48.44
C PRO A 149 28.66 31.02 49.75
N GLN A 150 28.45 31.66 50.90
CA GLN A 150 28.76 31.12 52.22
C GLN A 150 27.81 29.99 52.66
N ASN A 151 26.63 29.87 52.05
CA ASN A 151 25.65 28.81 52.35
C ASN A 151 25.85 27.56 51.47
N LEU A 152 26.70 27.63 50.45
CA LEU A 152 26.87 26.53 49.50
C LEU A 152 27.76 25.38 50.00
N PRO A 153 28.87 25.60 50.73
CA PRO A 153 29.79 24.52 51.06
C PRO A 153 29.18 23.44 51.97
N GLY A 154 29.30 22.18 51.54
CA GLY A 154 28.94 21.02 52.33
C GLY A 154 29.92 20.79 53.49
N PRO A 155 29.46 20.30 54.66
CA PRO A 155 30.31 20.11 55.81
C PRO A 155 31.19 18.86 55.69
N VAL A 156 32.36 18.92 56.32
CA VAL A 156 33.19 17.77 56.66
C VAL A 156 32.90 17.36 58.09
N VAL A 157 32.50 16.10 58.28
CA VAL A 157 32.28 15.46 59.57
C VAL A 157 33.46 14.54 59.85
N SER A 158 34.30 14.95 60.81
CA SER A 158 35.51 14.22 61.22
C SER A 158 35.92 14.61 62.66
N PRO A 159 36.81 13.83 63.30
CA PRO A 159 37.44 14.21 64.56
C PRO A 159 38.61 15.18 64.37
N ILE A 160 39.06 15.42 63.13
CA ILE A 160 40.27 16.19 62.83
C ILE A 160 40.04 17.68 63.06
N THR A 161 40.90 18.30 63.86
CA THR A 161 40.87 19.74 64.15
C THR A 161 42.08 20.51 63.62
N THR A 162 43.08 19.81 63.09
CA THR A 162 44.33 20.36 62.57
C THR A 162 44.10 21.33 61.41
N VAL A 163 44.60 22.55 61.55
CA VAL A 163 44.47 23.59 60.53
C VAL A 163 45.29 23.22 59.29
N GLY A 164 44.66 23.28 58.11
CA GLY A 164 45.29 22.96 56.82
C GLY A 164 44.99 21.55 56.32
N ASP A 165 44.41 20.68 57.16
CA ASP A 165 43.97 19.35 56.73
C ASP A 165 42.67 19.46 55.88
N PRO A 166 42.60 18.85 54.67
CA PRO A 166 41.42 18.88 53.83
C PRO A 166 40.20 18.16 54.45
N TRP A 167 40.43 17.27 55.41
CA TRP A 167 39.43 16.53 56.17
C TRP A 167 39.19 17.12 57.56
N ARG A 168 39.70 18.32 57.85
CA ARG A 168 39.36 19.06 59.06
C ARG A 168 37.85 19.27 59.14
N ALA A 169 37.27 18.99 60.31
CA ALA A 169 35.86 19.23 60.56
C ALA A 169 35.47 20.67 60.26
N THR A 170 34.34 20.85 59.58
CA THR A 170 33.85 22.19 59.23
C THR A 170 33.45 22.94 60.49
N VAL A 171 33.78 24.24 60.55
CA VAL A 171 33.37 25.13 61.64
C VAL A 171 32.60 26.30 61.05
N VAL A 172 31.27 26.25 61.16
CA VAL A 172 30.35 27.20 60.51
C VAL A 172 29.02 27.26 61.26
N SER A 173 28.31 28.38 61.17
CA SER A 173 26.98 28.52 61.76
C SER A 173 25.94 27.72 60.97
N ILE A 174 25.07 26.98 61.68
CA ILE A 174 23.98 26.21 61.06
C ILE A 174 22.84 27.14 60.62
N THR A 175 22.62 28.24 61.34
CA THR A 175 21.61 29.25 61.01
C THR A 175 22.20 30.66 61.03
N PRO A 176 21.60 31.61 60.31
CA PRO A 176 22.13 32.97 60.23
C PRO A 176 22.16 33.66 61.59
N GLY A 177 23.32 34.20 61.96
CA GLY A 177 23.51 34.92 63.24
C GLY A 177 23.69 34.01 64.47
N ALA A 178 23.65 32.68 64.32
CA ALA A 178 23.96 31.75 65.41
C ALA A 178 25.49 31.58 65.62
N PRO A 179 25.93 31.15 66.82
CA PRO A 179 27.32 30.77 67.05
C PRO A 179 27.80 29.70 66.06
N GLN A 180 29.09 29.72 65.75
CA GLN A 180 29.69 28.70 64.89
C GLN A 180 29.61 27.33 65.57
N THR A 181 29.22 26.31 64.80
CA THR A 181 29.18 24.91 65.25
C THR A 181 30.35 24.16 64.61
N SER A 182 31.08 23.41 65.43
CA SER A 182 32.10 22.48 64.94
C SER A 182 31.43 21.17 64.55
N TYR A 183 31.60 20.72 63.30
CA TYR A 183 30.98 19.50 62.81
C TYR A 183 31.61 18.22 63.38
N THR A 184 32.68 18.34 64.18
CA THR A 184 33.16 17.24 65.05
C THR A 184 32.08 16.75 66.01
N THR A 185 31.10 17.59 66.39
CA THR A 185 30.00 17.17 67.28
C THR A 185 29.07 16.16 66.63
N PHE A 186 29.06 16.07 65.30
CA PHE A 186 28.27 15.10 64.56
C PHE A 186 29.09 13.86 64.19
N TYR A 187 30.40 13.84 64.45
CA TYR A 187 31.23 12.66 64.24
C TYR A 187 31.04 11.67 65.39
N ASP A 188 30.71 10.42 65.04
CA ASP A 188 30.71 9.29 65.96
C ASP A 188 31.47 8.12 65.33
N ALA A 189 32.46 7.60 66.05
CA ALA A 189 33.25 6.45 65.63
C ALA A 189 32.41 5.17 65.52
N ASN A 190 31.23 5.12 66.15
CA ASN A 190 30.28 4.00 66.05
C ASN A 190 28.97 4.44 65.38
N ALA A 191 29.02 5.46 64.51
CA ALA A 191 27.83 5.91 63.78
C ALA A 191 27.19 4.76 63.00
N ASN A 192 25.91 4.49 63.27
CA ASN A 192 25.13 3.50 62.51
C ASN A 192 24.93 3.95 61.04
N CYS A 193 24.61 5.23 60.85
CA CYS A 193 24.47 5.87 59.56
C CYS A 193 24.47 7.39 59.68
N TYR A 194 24.74 8.08 58.58
CA TYR A 194 24.61 9.54 58.47
C TYR A 194 23.53 9.93 57.48
N LYS A 195 22.78 10.99 57.79
CA LYS A 195 21.84 11.63 56.88
C LYS A 195 22.17 13.11 56.69
N TYR A 196 22.11 13.58 55.46
CA TYR A 196 22.39 14.99 55.13
C TYR A 196 21.48 15.49 54.03
N LYS A 197 20.95 16.70 54.19
CA LYS A 197 20.12 17.37 53.18
C LYS A 197 20.95 18.35 52.35
N GLN A 198 21.14 18.04 51.08
CA GLN A 198 21.68 18.95 50.08
C GLN A 198 20.54 19.75 49.43
N ILE A 199 20.75 21.05 49.23
CA ILE A 199 19.83 21.94 48.53
C ILE A 199 20.36 22.19 47.12
N ILE A 200 19.55 21.86 46.11
CA ILE A 200 19.83 22.16 44.70
C ILE A 200 18.77 23.14 44.21
N LYS A 201 19.20 24.30 43.73
CA LYS A 201 18.31 25.33 43.19
C LYS A 201 18.50 25.41 41.68
N VAL A 202 17.41 25.35 40.94
CA VAL A 202 17.43 25.50 39.48
C VAL A 202 16.86 26.85 39.10
N ILE A 203 17.63 27.61 38.33
CA ILE A 203 17.25 28.90 37.77
C ILE A 203 17.37 28.75 36.25
N ASP A 204 16.26 28.89 35.54
CA ASP A 204 16.23 28.85 34.07
C ASP A 204 15.92 30.21 33.48
N GLY A 205 16.69 30.60 32.47
CA GLY A 205 16.41 31.77 31.62
C GLY A 205 16.20 31.41 30.15
N GLN A 206 16.19 30.12 29.80
CA GLN A 206 15.92 29.65 28.45
C GLN A 206 14.43 29.43 28.25
N LYS A 207 13.95 29.73 27.05
CA LYS A 207 12.55 29.48 26.69
C LYS A 207 12.36 28.02 26.32
N PRO A 208 11.16 27.45 26.58
CA PRO A 208 10.80 26.14 26.06
C PRO A 208 10.97 26.05 24.54
N THR A 209 11.40 24.89 24.05
CA THR A 209 11.45 24.58 22.62
C THR A 209 10.16 23.86 22.22
N ILE A 210 9.49 24.36 21.17
CA ILE A 210 8.25 23.78 20.63
C ILE A 210 8.53 23.22 19.24
N ASP A 211 8.15 21.96 19.01
CA ASP A 211 8.05 21.38 17.67
C ASP A 211 6.75 21.88 17.02
N CYS A 212 6.85 23.00 16.31
CA CYS A 212 5.71 23.71 15.73
C CYS A 212 5.43 23.18 14.31
N PRO A 213 4.21 22.70 14.02
CA PRO A 213 3.85 22.24 12.69
C PRO A 213 4.04 23.29 11.60
N ALA A 214 4.40 22.86 10.39
CA ALA A 214 4.44 23.73 9.21
C ALA A 214 3.01 24.16 8.82
N SER A 215 2.84 25.45 8.52
CA SER A 215 1.54 26.04 8.19
C SER A 215 1.35 26.21 6.67
N PRO A 216 0.17 25.90 6.09
CA PRO A 216 -0.99 25.31 6.75
C PRO A 216 -0.87 23.78 6.89
N VAL A 217 -1.41 23.23 7.98
CA VAL A 217 -1.60 21.78 8.14
C VAL A 217 -2.90 21.36 7.46
N GLU A 218 -2.88 20.34 6.61
CA GLU A 218 -4.10 19.84 5.96
C GLU A 218 -4.62 18.56 6.63
N TYR A 219 -5.90 18.56 6.99
CA TYR A 219 -6.63 17.39 7.47
C TYR A 219 -7.64 16.98 6.40
N CYS A 220 -7.40 15.80 5.81
CA CYS A 220 -8.34 15.18 4.88
C CYS A 220 -9.40 14.40 5.66
N ASP A 221 -10.66 14.80 5.52
CA ASP A 221 -11.77 14.01 6.01
C ASP A 221 -12.13 12.89 5.03
N LEU A 222 -12.20 11.67 5.55
CA LEU A 222 -12.65 10.47 4.83
C LEU A 222 -13.84 9.81 5.53
N SER A 223 -14.33 10.44 6.60
CA SER A 223 -15.37 9.89 7.46
C SER A 223 -16.76 10.08 6.85
N ALA A 224 -17.80 9.65 7.55
CA ALA A 224 -19.16 10.05 7.20
C ALA A 224 -19.52 11.24 8.08
N ASN A 225 -20.22 12.21 7.52
CA ASN A 225 -20.70 13.36 8.26
C ASN A 225 -21.67 12.92 9.39
N ASP A 226 -21.47 13.41 10.61
CA ASP A 226 -22.39 13.15 11.73
C ASP A 226 -23.41 14.27 11.78
N ALA A 227 -24.61 14.00 11.26
CA ALA A 227 -25.70 14.98 11.22
C ALA A 227 -26.16 15.50 12.61
N ASN A 228 -25.61 15.00 13.72
CA ASN A 228 -25.85 15.54 15.06
C ASN A 228 -24.79 16.54 15.52
N LEU A 229 -23.68 16.66 14.79
CA LEU A 229 -22.65 17.66 15.04
C LEU A 229 -22.88 18.85 14.10
N TRP A 230 -22.59 20.06 14.60
CA TRP A 230 -22.63 21.31 13.82
C TRP A 230 -23.90 21.56 12.96
N ASN A 231 -25.04 20.94 13.29
CA ASN A 231 -26.27 20.92 12.48
C ASN A 231 -27.52 21.55 13.15
N GLN A 232 -27.30 22.52 14.03
CA GLN A 232 -28.35 23.34 14.61
C GLN A 232 -28.83 24.42 13.62
N SER A 233 -30.09 24.86 13.75
CA SER A 233 -30.75 25.76 12.80
C SER A 233 -30.12 27.15 12.59
N TYR A 234 -29.13 27.53 13.40
CA TYR A 234 -28.40 28.80 13.26
C TYR A 234 -27.02 28.62 12.64
N TRP A 235 -26.53 27.39 12.48
CA TRP A 235 -25.41 27.12 11.59
C TRP A 235 -25.91 27.22 10.16
N TRP A 236 -25.12 27.79 9.27
CA TRP A 236 -25.50 27.93 7.88
C TRP A 236 -24.26 27.91 7.02
N ASP A 237 -24.16 26.90 6.17
CA ASP A 237 -23.13 26.82 5.16
C ASP A 237 -23.67 27.33 3.81
N ALA A 238 -23.05 28.39 3.30
CA ALA A 238 -23.40 28.96 2.01
C ALA A 238 -22.99 28.06 0.83
N GLY A 239 -21.98 27.20 1.00
CA GLY A 239 -21.51 26.30 -0.04
C GLY A 239 -22.52 25.19 -0.34
N THR A 240 -22.92 24.47 0.71
CA THR A 240 -23.92 23.39 0.64
C THR A 240 -25.37 23.90 0.65
N GLU A 241 -25.62 25.16 1.02
CA GLU A 241 -26.97 25.71 1.27
C GLU A 241 -27.74 24.90 2.33
N SER A 242 -27.04 24.50 3.38
CA SER A 242 -27.56 23.65 4.45
C SER A 242 -27.20 24.18 5.84
N HIS A 243 -27.88 23.65 6.87
CA HIS A 243 -27.56 23.95 8.27
C HIS A 243 -26.43 23.07 8.84
N ASP A 244 -25.94 22.12 8.05
CA ASP A 244 -24.93 21.15 8.43
C ASP A 244 -23.58 21.60 7.87
N LEU A 245 -22.63 21.92 8.76
CA LEU A 245 -21.34 22.51 8.34
C LEU A 245 -20.32 21.48 7.87
N CYS A 246 -20.68 20.20 7.76
CA CYS A 246 -19.82 19.06 7.49
C CYS A 246 -18.47 19.03 8.22
N GLU A 247 -18.31 18.14 9.18
CA GLU A 247 -17.10 18.10 10.00
C GLU A 247 -16.12 16.96 9.70
N GLY A 248 -14.83 17.25 9.88
CA GLY A 248 -13.73 16.29 9.75
C GLY A 248 -12.83 16.25 10.98
N GLU A 249 -12.20 15.11 11.23
CA GLU A 249 -11.27 14.95 12.36
C GLU A 249 -10.01 15.81 12.19
N ALA A 250 -9.70 16.64 13.20
CA ALA A 250 -8.51 17.49 13.23
C ALA A 250 -7.64 17.18 14.47
N ALA A 251 -6.59 16.37 14.28
CA ALA A 251 -5.67 15.98 15.35
C ALA A 251 -4.64 17.08 15.69
N LEU A 252 -5.11 18.10 16.42
CA LEU A 252 -4.29 19.26 16.79
C LEU A 252 -3.41 18.96 18.01
N CYS A 253 -2.14 18.62 17.75
CA CYS A 253 -1.14 18.35 18.78
C CYS A 253 0.16 19.14 18.55
N ILE A 254 0.86 19.46 19.63
CA ILE A 254 2.25 19.94 19.61
C ILE A 254 3.08 19.19 20.66
N THR A 255 4.38 19.10 20.43
CA THR A 255 5.32 18.59 21.44
C THR A 255 6.28 19.70 21.83
N ALA A 256 6.54 19.85 23.12
CA ALA A 256 7.53 20.78 23.62
C ALA A 256 8.46 20.11 24.64
N THR A 257 9.65 20.65 24.77
CA THR A 257 10.65 20.24 25.75
C THR A 257 11.35 21.48 26.27
N ASP A 258 11.88 21.38 27.48
CA ASP A 258 12.74 22.40 28.03
C ASP A 258 13.98 21.77 28.67
N LEU A 259 15.10 22.49 28.65
CA LEU A 259 16.39 21.97 29.12
C LEU A 259 16.39 21.76 30.64
N CYS A 260 15.75 22.65 31.40
CA CYS A 260 15.71 22.58 32.86
C CYS A 260 14.45 21.92 33.40
N SER A 261 13.32 22.14 32.76
CA SER A 261 12.02 21.65 33.19
C SER A 261 11.66 20.30 32.57
N GLY A 262 12.33 19.90 31.48
CA GLY A 262 11.99 18.68 30.76
C GLY A 262 10.52 18.68 30.35
N ALA A 263 9.79 17.66 30.80
CA ALA A 263 8.36 17.51 30.55
C ALA A 263 7.47 18.28 31.56
N ASN A 264 8.05 18.91 32.58
CA ASN A 264 7.33 19.72 33.57
C ASN A 264 7.02 21.12 33.01
N LEU A 265 6.20 21.14 31.97
CA LEU A 265 5.76 22.33 31.25
C LEU A 265 4.26 22.52 31.45
N ASN A 266 3.81 23.77 31.37
CA ASN A 266 2.41 24.10 31.29
C ASN A 266 2.08 24.51 29.85
N MET A 267 1.01 23.94 29.30
CA MET A 267 0.56 24.21 27.94
C MET A 267 -0.84 24.78 27.98
N SER A 268 -1.11 25.72 27.08
CA SER A 268 -2.45 26.21 26.82
C SER A 268 -2.62 26.49 25.32
N TYR A 269 -3.86 26.48 24.85
CA TYR A 269 -4.17 26.81 23.46
C TYR A 269 -5.32 27.81 23.35
N LEU A 270 -5.30 28.54 22.24
CA LEU A 270 -6.41 29.31 21.69
C LEU A 270 -6.68 28.77 20.30
N LEU A 271 -7.84 28.15 20.12
CA LEU A 271 -8.33 27.62 18.85
C LEU A 271 -9.28 28.62 18.24
N PHE A 272 -8.94 29.13 17.06
CA PHE A 272 -9.70 30.10 16.29
C PHE A 272 -10.40 29.38 15.14
N LEU A 273 -11.73 29.36 15.18
CA LEU A 273 -12.59 28.72 14.21
C LEU A 273 -13.28 29.79 13.36
N ASP A 274 -13.22 29.60 12.05
CA ASP A 274 -14.03 30.28 11.04
C ASP A 274 -15.22 29.38 10.76
N THR A 275 -16.34 29.62 11.44
CA THR A 275 -17.50 28.71 11.42
C THR A 275 -18.53 29.05 10.35
N ASP A 276 -18.43 30.21 9.72
CA ASP A 276 -19.29 30.64 8.61
C ASP A 276 -18.53 30.74 7.27
N ASN A 277 -17.27 30.28 7.26
CA ASN A 277 -16.39 30.16 6.10
C ASN A 277 -16.23 31.48 5.32
N ASN A 278 -16.22 32.60 6.05
CA ASN A 278 -16.14 33.94 5.48
C ASN A 278 -14.69 34.47 5.40
N GLY A 279 -13.71 33.68 5.88
CA GLY A 279 -12.28 34.02 5.95
C GLY A 279 -11.85 34.71 7.24
N THR A 280 -12.77 35.00 8.16
CA THR A 280 -12.50 35.54 9.49
C THR A 280 -12.81 34.52 10.58
N MET A 281 -12.02 34.52 11.66
CA MET A 281 -12.13 33.51 12.72
C MET A 281 -12.67 34.17 14.00
N GLU A 282 -13.99 34.19 14.16
CA GLU A 282 -14.64 34.94 15.24
C GLU A 282 -14.93 34.09 16.48
N THR A 283 -14.88 32.76 16.34
CA THR A 283 -15.09 31.79 17.41
C THR A 283 -13.76 31.33 17.99
N VAL A 284 -13.54 31.59 19.28
CA VAL A 284 -12.30 31.23 19.99
C VAL A 284 -12.59 30.27 21.12
N VAL A 285 -11.96 29.10 21.10
CA VAL A 285 -11.97 28.14 22.20
C VAL A 285 -10.64 28.22 22.95
N SER A 286 -10.69 28.58 24.23
CA SER A 286 -9.52 28.62 25.11
C SER A 286 -9.47 27.40 26.01
N SER A 287 -8.30 26.78 26.14
CA SER A 287 -8.09 25.68 27.11
C SER A 287 -8.26 26.13 28.57
N ASN A 288 -7.97 27.40 28.86
CA ASN A 288 -8.02 27.97 30.22
C ASN A 288 -9.43 28.41 30.62
N ASN A 289 -10.30 28.61 29.64
CA ASN A 289 -11.68 29.02 29.83
C ASN A 289 -12.56 28.29 28.81
N ALA A 290 -12.61 26.96 28.93
CA ALA A 290 -13.37 26.11 28.04
C ALA A 290 -14.87 26.45 28.11
N PRO A 291 -15.60 26.43 26.97
CA PRO A 291 -17.04 26.65 26.94
C PRO A 291 -17.80 25.50 27.64
N ALA A 292 -19.11 25.67 27.80
CA ALA A 292 -19.97 24.64 28.39
C ALA A 292 -19.96 23.37 27.50
N PRO A 293 -20.23 22.17 28.08
CA PRO A 293 -20.32 20.92 27.30
C PRO A 293 -21.16 21.08 26.04
N GLY A 294 -20.62 20.60 24.93
CA GLY A 294 -21.27 20.58 23.62
C GLY A 294 -21.45 21.95 22.97
N THR A 295 -20.81 23.00 23.50
CA THR A 295 -20.98 24.36 22.98
C THR A 295 -19.67 25.04 22.60
N VAL A 296 -19.80 26.06 21.75
CA VAL A 296 -18.81 27.09 21.43
C VAL A 296 -19.43 28.47 21.69
N ARG A 297 -18.63 29.52 21.65
CA ARG A 297 -19.09 30.91 21.79
C ARG A 297 -18.78 31.69 20.52
N PHE A 298 -19.78 31.85 19.67
CA PHE A 298 -19.66 32.59 18.42
C PHE A 298 -19.45 34.08 18.68
N ASN A 299 -18.60 34.73 17.87
CA ASN A 299 -18.25 36.16 18.01
C ASN A 299 -17.65 36.55 19.38
N ASN A 300 -16.80 35.69 19.96
CA ASN A 300 -16.17 35.95 21.25
C ASN A 300 -14.72 36.47 21.15
N ILE A 301 -14.11 36.54 19.96
CA ILE A 301 -12.70 36.91 19.77
C ILE A 301 -12.29 38.24 20.43
N ASN A 302 -13.16 39.26 20.38
CA ASN A 302 -12.89 40.60 20.93
C ASN A 302 -13.36 40.76 22.38
N THR A 303 -13.73 39.67 23.04
CA THR A 303 -14.29 39.70 24.40
C THR A 303 -13.21 39.37 25.44
N PRO A 304 -13.24 39.96 26.64
CA PRO A 304 -12.26 39.66 27.68
C PRO A 304 -12.22 38.15 27.99
N SER A 305 -11.03 37.56 27.96
CA SER A 305 -10.81 36.12 28.20
C SER A 305 -11.66 35.19 27.32
N TYR A 306 -12.13 35.67 26.17
CA TYR A 306 -12.97 34.93 25.23
C TYR A 306 -14.29 34.42 25.86
N SER A 307 -14.76 35.05 26.93
CA SER A 307 -15.95 34.61 27.68
C SER A 307 -17.25 35.29 27.23
N GLY A 308 -17.24 36.20 26.26
CA GLY A 308 -18.45 36.77 25.68
C GLY A 308 -18.97 35.95 24.50
N GLY A 309 -19.74 36.57 23.61
CA GLY A 309 -20.30 35.94 22.42
C GLY A 309 -21.64 35.24 22.65
N VAL A 310 -22.15 34.62 21.58
CA VAL A 310 -23.41 33.85 21.59
C VAL A 310 -23.07 32.38 21.77
N VAL A 311 -23.69 31.73 22.77
CA VAL A 311 -23.50 30.30 22.99
C VAL A 311 -24.23 29.53 21.88
N GLN A 312 -23.48 28.69 21.19
CA GLN A 312 -23.97 27.83 20.11
C GLN A 312 -23.56 26.38 20.38
N ILE A 313 -24.46 25.45 20.11
CA ILE A 313 -24.28 24.01 20.33
C ILE A 313 -23.63 23.43 19.07
N PHE A 314 -22.49 22.77 19.26
CA PHE A 314 -21.86 21.96 18.23
C PHE A 314 -22.17 20.46 18.42
N ASP A 315 -22.38 19.99 19.65
CA ASP A 315 -22.72 18.58 19.94
C ASP A 315 -24.22 18.46 20.24
N GLY A 316 -25.01 18.15 19.21
CA GLY A 316 -26.45 17.96 19.28
C GLY A 316 -26.87 16.49 19.48
N ARG A 317 -25.93 15.57 19.72
CA ARG A 317 -26.24 14.14 19.83
C ARG A 317 -27.24 13.86 20.97
N PRO A 318 -28.20 12.94 20.78
CA PRO A 318 -29.19 12.59 21.80
C PRO A 318 -28.60 11.67 22.88
N VAL A 319 -27.52 12.11 23.53
CA VAL A 319 -26.79 11.36 24.54
C VAL A 319 -27.01 11.94 25.94
N PRO A 320 -26.84 11.14 27.01
CA PRO A 320 -26.86 11.67 28.37
C PRO A 320 -25.85 12.82 28.55
N ALA A 321 -26.15 13.78 29.43
CA ALA A 321 -25.30 14.97 29.66
C ALA A 321 -23.84 14.66 30.04
N ASN A 322 -23.57 13.46 30.56
CA ASN A 322 -22.22 12.99 30.89
C ASN A 322 -21.42 12.59 29.65
N ASN A 323 -22.08 12.27 28.53
CA ASN A 323 -21.48 11.81 27.29
C ASN A 323 -21.38 12.91 26.23
N ILE A 324 -21.94 14.10 26.48
CA ILE A 324 -21.74 15.28 25.65
C ILE A 324 -20.26 15.68 25.69
N TYR A 325 -19.71 15.98 24.52
CA TYR A 325 -18.30 16.33 24.36
C TYR A 325 -17.95 17.65 25.03
N ARG A 326 -16.72 17.71 25.55
CA ARG A 326 -16.14 18.87 26.24
C ARG A 326 -14.78 19.14 25.66
N TRP A 327 -14.50 20.41 25.39
CA TRP A 327 -13.17 20.85 25.02
C TRP A 327 -12.22 20.65 26.19
N ALA A 328 -11.11 19.96 25.93
CA ALA A 328 -10.08 19.74 26.91
C ALA A 328 -8.70 19.71 26.24
N LEU A 329 -7.72 20.30 26.90
CA LEU A 329 -6.33 20.00 26.63
C LEU A 329 -5.99 18.67 27.30
N HIS A 330 -5.47 17.71 26.53
CA HIS A 330 -4.87 16.51 27.09
C HIS A 330 -3.36 16.57 26.92
N THR A 331 -2.63 16.34 28.01
CA THR A 331 -1.17 16.31 28.02
C THR A 331 -0.65 14.92 28.33
N THR A 332 0.40 14.51 27.63
CA THR A 332 1.11 13.24 27.86
C THR A 332 2.60 13.53 27.93
N ALA A 333 3.25 13.10 29.01
CA ALA A 333 4.71 13.22 29.16
C ALA A 333 5.40 11.96 28.63
N SER A 334 6.45 12.13 27.84
CA SER A 334 7.31 11.05 27.34
C SER A 334 8.77 11.47 27.46
N GLY A 335 9.49 10.83 28.40
CA GLY A 335 10.85 11.23 28.75
C GLY A 335 10.91 12.69 29.22
N THR A 336 11.70 13.51 28.51
CA THR A 336 11.85 14.94 28.78
C THR A 336 10.89 15.83 27.99
N SER A 337 9.98 15.24 27.21
CA SER A 337 9.04 15.98 26.37
C SER A 337 7.61 15.90 26.87
N LEU A 338 6.85 16.96 26.64
CA LEU A 338 5.42 17.04 26.90
C LEU A 338 4.70 17.23 25.57
N THR A 339 3.72 16.38 25.28
CA THR A 339 2.83 16.53 24.13
C THR A 339 1.47 17.01 24.61
N GLY A 340 0.97 18.10 24.03
CA GLY A 340 -0.36 18.65 24.29
C GLY A 340 -1.24 18.50 23.05
N CYS A 341 -2.44 17.94 23.23
CA CYS A 341 -3.43 17.75 22.17
C CYS A 341 -4.78 18.37 22.55
N VAL A 342 -5.44 18.99 21.57
CA VAL A 342 -6.85 19.40 21.70
C VAL A 342 -7.71 18.15 21.57
N ASN A 343 -8.48 17.83 22.60
CA ASN A 343 -9.37 16.67 22.61
C ASN A 343 -10.80 17.07 22.96
N TRP A 344 -11.75 16.32 22.42
CA TRP A 344 -13.08 16.19 22.97
C TRP A 344 -13.14 15.04 23.97
N LYS A 345 -13.61 15.35 25.18
CA LYS A 345 -13.75 14.39 26.28
C LYS A 345 -15.19 14.33 26.78
N THR A 346 -15.64 13.16 27.18
CA THR A 346 -16.84 12.98 27.99
C THR A 346 -16.54 13.32 29.45
N LEU A 347 -17.58 13.47 30.30
CA LEU A 347 -17.40 13.78 31.72
C LEU A 347 -16.52 12.75 32.45
N ALA A 348 -16.67 11.46 32.12
CA ALA A 348 -15.88 10.38 32.72
C ALA A 348 -14.38 10.46 32.37
N GLN A 349 -14.02 11.13 31.27
CA GLN A 349 -12.65 11.31 30.81
C GLN A 349 -12.00 12.61 31.31
N MET A 350 -12.78 13.51 31.92
CA MET A 350 -12.26 14.78 32.43
C MET A 350 -11.27 14.57 33.59
N PRO A 351 -10.34 15.53 33.81
CA PRO A 351 -9.48 15.56 34.98
C PRO A 351 -10.21 15.34 36.31
N THR A 352 -9.59 14.58 37.21
CA THR A 352 -10.04 14.36 38.58
C THR A 352 -8.86 14.55 39.55
N PRO A 353 -9.09 14.73 40.87
CA PRO A 353 -8.00 14.81 41.84
C PRO A 353 -7.06 13.59 41.83
N ALA A 354 -7.57 12.40 41.46
CA ALA A 354 -6.78 11.17 41.36
C ALA A 354 -6.06 11.02 40.00
N ASN A 355 -6.56 11.68 38.95
CA ASN A 355 -5.95 11.71 37.63
C ASN A 355 -6.05 13.14 37.05
N PRO A 356 -5.05 14.00 37.31
CA PRO A 356 -5.06 15.41 36.89
C PRO A 356 -5.11 15.64 35.37
N ASN A 357 -4.72 14.66 34.55
CA ASN A 357 -4.76 14.78 33.08
C ASN A 357 -6.02 14.18 32.45
N GLY A 358 -6.84 13.51 33.27
CA GLY A 358 -7.99 12.72 32.81
C GLY A 358 -7.57 11.53 31.94
N GLN A 359 -8.56 10.91 31.29
CA GLN A 359 -8.32 9.89 30.28
C GLN A 359 -8.18 10.55 28.89
N ALA A 360 -7.53 9.88 27.94
CA ALA A 360 -7.47 10.36 26.56
C ALA A 360 -8.89 10.49 25.98
N GLY A 361 -9.09 11.54 25.19
CA GLY A 361 -10.33 11.80 24.45
C GLY A 361 -10.17 11.44 22.98
N VAL A 362 -11.04 11.99 22.15
CA VAL A 362 -10.93 11.92 20.67
C VAL A 362 -10.49 13.28 20.13
N ALA A 363 -9.88 13.28 18.95
CA ALA A 363 -9.62 14.53 18.23
C ALA A 363 -10.96 15.23 17.91
N PRO A 364 -11.02 16.57 17.96
CA PRO A 364 -12.23 17.30 17.61
C PRO A 364 -12.57 17.10 16.13
N GLN A 365 -13.86 16.96 15.84
CA GLN A 365 -14.37 17.03 14.48
C GLN A 365 -14.80 18.47 14.19
N LEU A 366 -14.06 19.15 13.33
CA LEU A 366 -14.23 20.57 13.04
C LEU A 366 -14.86 20.75 11.66
N PRO A 367 -15.71 21.78 11.46
CA PRO A 367 -16.25 22.11 10.15
C PRO A 367 -15.16 22.21 9.08
N TYR A 368 -15.49 21.86 7.84
CA TYR A 368 -14.57 22.09 6.73
C TYR A 368 -14.27 23.60 6.60
N GLY A 369 -13.05 23.94 6.23
CA GLY A 369 -12.62 25.33 6.12
C GLY A 369 -11.22 25.59 6.67
N THR A 370 -10.84 26.87 6.67
CA THR A 370 -9.53 27.32 7.17
C THR A 370 -9.66 27.84 8.58
N HIS A 371 -8.86 27.30 9.49
CA HIS A 371 -8.85 27.63 10.90
C HIS A 371 -7.43 27.94 11.37
N LYS A 372 -7.30 28.34 12.64
CA LYS A 372 -6.00 28.66 13.22
C LYS A 372 -5.92 28.23 14.68
N ILE A 373 -4.74 27.83 15.12
CA ILE A 373 -4.48 27.54 16.53
C ILE A 373 -3.21 28.25 16.97
N LYS A 374 -3.26 28.79 18.20
CA LYS A 374 -2.12 29.35 18.90
C LYS A 374 -1.90 28.57 20.18
N TRP A 375 -0.70 28.02 20.31
CA TRP A 375 -0.21 27.36 21.50
C TRP A 375 0.68 28.30 22.30
N THR A 376 0.55 28.26 23.61
CA THR A 376 1.45 28.93 24.57
C THR A 376 1.97 27.89 25.54
N VAL A 377 3.29 27.76 25.61
CA VAL A 377 4.00 26.84 26.51
C VAL A 377 4.83 27.67 27.48
N THR A 378 4.65 27.42 28.77
CA THR A 378 5.39 28.05 29.85
C THR A 378 6.13 27.00 30.68
N ASP A 379 7.35 27.31 31.08
CA ASP A 379 8.09 26.50 32.04
C ASP A 379 7.73 26.88 33.50
N GLY A 380 8.33 26.19 34.47
CA GLY A 380 8.21 26.51 35.89
C GLY A 380 8.94 27.80 36.32
N CYS A 381 9.70 28.42 35.42
CA CYS A 381 10.51 29.62 35.66
C CYS A 381 9.86 30.91 35.14
N GLY A 382 8.75 30.80 34.42
CA GLY A 382 8.05 31.92 33.79
C GLY A 382 8.55 32.26 32.38
N ASN A 383 9.43 31.45 31.78
CA ASN A 383 9.77 31.61 30.38
C ASN A 383 8.62 31.07 29.52
N GLU A 384 8.21 31.88 28.55
CA GLU A 384 7.08 31.58 27.66
C GLU A 384 7.54 31.52 26.20
N GLN A 385 7.03 30.52 25.49
CA GLN A 385 7.14 30.40 24.04
C GLN A 385 5.76 30.13 23.41
N THR A 386 5.57 30.66 22.20
CA THR A 386 4.32 30.50 21.45
C THR A 386 4.55 29.89 20.08
N CYS A 387 3.61 29.04 19.64
CA CYS A 387 3.58 28.46 18.30
C CYS A 387 2.18 28.73 17.70
N GLU A 388 2.12 29.34 16.52
CA GLU A 388 0.87 29.65 15.83
C GLU A 388 0.94 29.12 14.39
N TYR A 389 -0.10 28.40 13.97
CA TYR A 389 -0.22 27.89 12.61
C TYR A 389 -1.68 27.84 12.17
N GLN A 390 -1.90 27.94 10.86
CA GLN A 390 -3.18 27.68 10.23
C GLN A 390 -3.33 26.21 9.90
N PHE A 391 -4.57 25.74 9.85
CA PHE A 391 -4.89 24.40 9.38
C PHE A 391 -6.18 24.42 8.57
N VAL A 392 -6.31 23.48 7.64
CA VAL A 392 -7.44 23.36 6.74
C VAL A 392 -8.06 21.99 6.93
N VAL A 393 -9.35 21.95 7.26
CA VAL A 393 -10.15 20.72 7.20
C VAL A 393 -10.83 20.70 5.85
N LYS A 394 -10.64 19.64 5.08
CA LYS A 394 -11.22 19.51 3.73
C LYS A 394 -11.82 18.14 3.54
N ASP A 395 -12.91 18.10 2.78
CA ASP A 395 -13.54 16.85 2.36
C ASP A 395 -12.66 16.18 1.30
N CYS A 396 -12.21 14.96 1.60
CA CYS A 396 -11.42 14.13 0.69
C CYS A 396 -12.16 12.82 0.35
N LYS A 397 -13.36 12.64 0.88
CA LYS A 397 -14.16 11.46 0.58
C LYS A 397 -14.77 11.64 -0.81
N LYS A 398 -14.72 10.58 -1.60
CA LYS A 398 -15.29 10.64 -2.94
C LYS A 398 -16.80 10.43 -2.89
N PRO A 399 -17.57 11.15 -3.73
CA PRO A 399 -18.99 10.90 -3.91
C PRO A 399 -19.26 9.49 -4.43
N THR A 400 -20.41 8.94 -4.07
CA THR A 400 -20.90 7.64 -4.57
C THR A 400 -21.92 7.86 -5.67
N VAL A 401 -21.77 7.16 -6.79
CA VAL A 401 -22.74 7.16 -7.89
C VAL A 401 -23.22 5.75 -8.19
N VAL A 402 -24.53 5.61 -8.38
CA VAL A 402 -25.18 4.37 -8.79
C VAL A 402 -25.90 4.59 -10.11
N CYS A 403 -25.69 3.66 -11.02
CA CYS A 403 -26.10 3.75 -12.40
C CYS A 403 -27.02 2.61 -12.78
N LEU A 404 -27.88 2.86 -13.75
CA LEU A 404 -28.72 1.83 -14.33
C LEU A 404 -27.87 0.76 -15.01
N ASN A 405 -28.28 -0.50 -14.90
CA ASN A 405 -27.58 -1.63 -15.49
C ASN A 405 -27.97 -1.79 -16.96
N GLY A 406 -27.25 -1.09 -17.85
CA GLY A 406 -27.51 -1.13 -19.28
C GLY A 406 -28.73 -0.31 -19.70
N LEU A 407 -28.64 0.32 -20.86
CA LEU A 407 -29.77 0.89 -21.59
C LEU A 407 -29.79 0.31 -23.01
N SER A 408 -30.90 0.49 -23.72
CA SER A 408 -30.98 0.17 -25.16
C SER A 408 -31.71 1.27 -25.89
N VAL A 409 -31.19 1.69 -27.05
CA VAL A 409 -31.77 2.75 -27.87
C VAL A 409 -31.63 2.44 -29.36
N ASN A 410 -32.57 2.96 -30.14
CA ASN A 410 -32.48 2.91 -31.59
C ASN A 410 -31.93 4.22 -32.14
N ILE A 411 -31.04 4.11 -33.13
CA ILE A 411 -30.51 5.26 -33.85
C ILE A 411 -31.64 5.98 -34.64
N MET A 412 -31.57 7.32 -34.69
CA MET A 412 -32.49 8.13 -35.49
C MET A 412 -31.83 8.56 -36.81
N PRO A 413 -32.56 8.58 -37.94
CA PRO A 413 -32.03 9.07 -39.21
C PRO A 413 -31.69 10.56 -39.14
N THR A 414 -30.46 10.90 -39.49
CA THR A 414 -29.98 12.30 -39.63
C THR A 414 -29.64 12.64 -41.08
N GLY A 415 -29.60 11.64 -41.98
CA GLY A 415 -29.43 11.78 -43.43
C GLY A 415 -29.44 10.42 -44.14
N PRO A 416 -29.22 10.38 -45.47
CA PRO A 416 -29.03 9.12 -46.19
C PRO A 416 -27.80 8.38 -45.65
N ASN A 417 -27.98 7.13 -45.20
CA ASN A 417 -26.93 6.29 -44.61
C ASN A 417 -26.25 6.94 -43.39
N ALA A 418 -26.95 7.84 -42.69
CA ALA A 418 -26.44 8.54 -41.53
C ALA A 418 -27.51 8.56 -40.44
N GLY A 419 -27.16 8.00 -39.30
CA GLY A 419 -27.99 8.01 -38.11
C GLY A 419 -27.14 8.30 -36.88
N MET A 420 -27.75 9.01 -35.92
CA MET A 420 -27.11 9.36 -34.66
C MET A 420 -28.14 9.37 -33.53
N ILE A 421 -27.68 9.10 -32.31
CA ILE A 421 -28.44 9.26 -31.08
C ILE A 421 -27.58 9.95 -30.04
N THR A 422 -28.18 10.84 -29.24
CA THR A 422 -27.53 11.51 -28.12
C THR A 422 -28.24 11.14 -26.83
N LEU A 423 -27.47 10.75 -25.82
CA LEU A 423 -27.92 10.42 -24.48
C LEU A 423 -27.29 11.34 -23.46
N TRP A 424 -28.03 11.59 -22.38
CA TRP A 424 -27.63 12.48 -21.30
C TRP A 424 -27.19 11.67 -20.08
N ALA A 425 -26.31 12.25 -19.27
CA ALA A 425 -25.86 11.66 -18.00
C ALA A 425 -27.04 11.22 -17.11
N THR A 426 -28.13 11.99 -17.11
CA THR A 426 -29.36 11.69 -16.36
C THR A 426 -30.08 10.43 -16.84
N ASP A 427 -29.90 10.01 -18.09
CA ASP A 427 -30.53 8.80 -18.60
C ASP A 427 -29.94 7.54 -17.94
N PHE A 428 -28.68 7.59 -17.54
CA PHE A 428 -27.94 6.48 -16.90
C PHE A 428 -27.96 6.53 -15.37
N LEU A 429 -28.34 7.66 -14.77
CA LEU A 429 -28.25 7.91 -13.34
C LEU A 429 -29.39 7.23 -12.57
N GLN A 430 -29.07 6.40 -11.58
CA GLN A 430 -30.06 5.93 -10.60
C GLN A 430 -30.11 6.88 -9.41
N TYR A 431 -28.95 7.17 -8.79
CA TYR A 431 -28.77 8.23 -7.80
C TYR A 431 -27.28 8.54 -7.59
N GLY A 432 -26.99 9.70 -7.02
CA GLY A 432 -25.67 10.07 -6.52
C GLY A 432 -25.79 10.68 -5.12
N GLU A 433 -24.84 10.39 -4.25
CA GLU A 433 -24.81 10.88 -2.89
C GLU A 433 -23.36 11.12 -2.42
N ASP A 434 -23.22 11.98 -1.42
CA ASP A 434 -21.94 12.34 -0.82
C ASP A 434 -22.15 12.66 0.68
N ASN A 435 -21.08 12.60 1.48
CA ASN A 435 -21.15 12.91 2.91
C ASN A 435 -21.37 14.39 3.20
N CYS A 436 -20.67 15.28 2.49
CA CYS A 436 -20.75 16.72 2.72
C CYS A 436 -21.61 17.42 1.68
N THR A 437 -21.54 16.99 0.43
CA THR A 437 -22.19 17.68 -0.69
C THR A 437 -23.63 17.22 -0.87
N PRO A 438 -24.63 18.10 -0.75
CA PRO A 438 -26.02 17.73 -1.01
C PRO A 438 -26.24 17.30 -2.45
N ALA A 439 -27.17 16.36 -2.66
CA ALA A 439 -27.44 15.79 -3.98
C ALA A 439 -27.78 16.83 -5.07
N SER A 440 -28.35 17.98 -4.70
CA SER A 440 -28.66 19.09 -5.60
C SER A 440 -27.44 19.87 -6.10
N LYS A 441 -26.29 19.72 -5.43
CA LYS A 441 -25.03 20.40 -5.73
C LYS A 441 -24.00 19.48 -6.39
N LEU A 442 -24.25 18.18 -6.42
CA LEU A 442 -23.42 17.21 -7.14
C LEU A 442 -23.42 17.52 -8.63
N LYS A 443 -22.23 17.47 -9.23
CA LYS A 443 -22.04 17.62 -10.68
C LYS A 443 -21.93 16.24 -11.31
N TYR A 444 -22.65 16.04 -12.40
CA TYR A 444 -22.62 14.79 -13.16
C TYR A 444 -21.96 15.01 -14.51
N GLY A 445 -21.16 14.04 -14.92
CA GLY A 445 -20.51 14.03 -16.22
C GLY A 445 -20.53 12.64 -16.83
N ILE A 446 -20.51 12.54 -18.15
CA ILE A 446 -20.56 11.26 -18.85
C ILE A 446 -19.54 11.26 -20.00
N ARG A 447 -18.95 10.09 -20.25
CA ARG A 447 -18.08 9.87 -21.40
C ARG A 447 -18.11 8.42 -21.85
N LYS A 448 -17.69 8.18 -23.10
CA LYS A 448 -17.40 6.83 -23.61
C LYS A 448 -16.22 6.25 -22.83
N ALA A 449 -16.30 4.98 -22.46
CA ALA A 449 -15.28 4.37 -21.62
C ALA A 449 -13.90 4.39 -22.32
N GLY A 450 -12.85 4.61 -21.54
CA GLY A 450 -11.47 4.70 -22.06
C GLY A 450 -11.12 6.01 -22.78
N GLN A 451 -12.00 7.01 -22.82
CA GLN A 451 -11.72 8.33 -23.38
C GLN A 451 -11.39 9.33 -22.26
N GLY A 452 -10.12 9.73 -22.13
CA GLY A 452 -9.68 10.77 -21.18
C GLY A 452 -9.38 10.27 -19.76
N THR A 453 -9.10 11.20 -18.85
CA THR A 453 -8.70 10.92 -17.45
C THR A 453 -9.40 11.87 -16.48
N GLY A 454 -9.84 11.36 -15.32
CA GLY A 454 -10.55 12.17 -14.31
C GLY A 454 -12.00 12.49 -14.68
N PHE A 455 -12.61 13.42 -13.95
CA PHE A 455 -14.00 13.85 -14.21
C PHE A 455 -14.12 14.55 -15.58
N PRO A 456 -15.09 14.18 -16.44
CA PRO A 456 -15.20 14.71 -17.80
C PRO A 456 -15.73 16.15 -17.80
N VAL A 457 -14.87 17.07 -18.24
CA VAL A 457 -15.18 18.49 -18.42
C VAL A 457 -14.86 18.94 -19.84
N ASP A 458 -15.60 19.93 -20.32
CA ASP A 458 -15.26 20.63 -21.55
C ASP A 458 -13.91 21.35 -21.38
N PRO A 459 -12.92 21.12 -22.26
CA PRO A 459 -11.58 21.68 -22.11
C PRO A 459 -11.51 23.21 -22.28
N ILE A 460 -12.55 23.84 -22.83
CA ILE A 460 -12.64 25.28 -23.07
C ILE A 460 -13.41 25.96 -21.94
N THR A 461 -14.59 25.44 -21.57
CA THR A 461 -15.45 26.09 -20.56
C THR A 461 -15.21 25.58 -19.15
N GLY A 462 -14.67 24.37 -19.00
CA GLY A 462 -14.52 23.70 -17.70
C GLY A 462 -15.83 23.12 -17.14
N ASP A 463 -16.92 23.18 -17.91
CA ASP A 463 -18.22 22.65 -17.49
C ASP A 463 -18.27 21.12 -17.63
N PRO A 464 -19.05 20.40 -16.82
CA PRO A 464 -19.25 18.96 -16.98
C PRO A 464 -19.78 18.60 -18.37
N ILE A 465 -19.18 17.60 -19.01
CA ILE A 465 -19.73 17.01 -20.24
C ILE A 465 -20.93 16.15 -19.84
N THR A 466 -22.14 16.58 -20.19
CA THR A 466 -23.39 15.94 -19.72
C THR A 466 -24.07 15.05 -20.76
N SER A 467 -23.48 14.87 -21.94
CA SER A 467 -24.04 14.01 -22.98
C SER A 467 -22.96 13.28 -23.79
N VAL A 468 -23.36 12.15 -24.36
CA VAL A 468 -22.58 11.34 -25.30
C VAL A 468 -23.43 11.04 -26.52
N ALA A 469 -22.81 10.99 -27.70
CA ALA A 469 -23.48 10.66 -28.95
C ALA A 469 -22.87 9.41 -29.58
N PHE A 470 -23.72 8.60 -30.20
CA PHE A 470 -23.35 7.39 -30.92
C PHE A 470 -23.89 7.43 -32.34
N ASP A 471 -23.12 6.92 -33.28
CA ASP A 471 -23.46 6.88 -34.70
C ASP A 471 -23.46 5.46 -35.27
N CYS A 472 -23.70 5.34 -36.58
CA CYS A 472 -23.77 4.06 -37.29
C CYS A 472 -22.48 3.22 -37.24
N THR A 473 -21.34 3.77 -36.81
CA THR A 473 -20.09 3.00 -36.63
C THR A 473 -20.00 2.32 -35.26
N GLU A 474 -20.90 2.67 -34.34
CA GLU A 474 -20.87 2.27 -32.93
C GLU A 474 -22.10 1.43 -32.54
N LEU A 475 -22.60 0.59 -33.47
CA LEU A 475 -23.70 -0.34 -33.20
C LEU A 475 -23.30 -1.43 -32.19
N GLY A 476 -24.28 -1.97 -31.46
CA GLY A 476 -24.12 -2.95 -30.40
C GLY A 476 -23.80 -2.33 -29.04
N GLU A 477 -23.26 -3.12 -28.12
CA GLU A 477 -22.95 -2.68 -26.76
C GLU A 477 -21.75 -1.72 -26.73
N GLN A 478 -21.98 -0.48 -26.30
CA GLN A 478 -20.96 0.54 -26.10
C GLN A 478 -20.78 0.83 -24.60
N PRO A 479 -19.56 0.70 -24.05
CA PRO A 479 -19.31 0.99 -22.65
C PRO A 479 -19.24 2.51 -22.40
N VAL A 480 -19.84 2.96 -21.29
CA VAL A 480 -19.86 4.36 -20.85
C VAL A 480 -19.51 4.48 -19.37
N GLU A 481 -18.90 5.59 -19.00
CA GLU A 481 -18.58 5.95 -17.63
C GLU A 481 -19.44 7.15 -17.21
N LEU A 482 -20.26 6.97 -16.18
CA LEU A 482 -21.00 8.06 -15.55
C LEU A 482 -20.25 8.48 -14.28
N TRP A 483 -19.82 9.73 -14.27
CA TRP A 483 -19.02 10.36 -13.24
C TRP A 483 -19.88 11.28 -12.37
N VAL A 484 -19.53 11.36 -11.10
CA VAL A 484 -20.06 12.34 -10.14
C VAL A 484 -18.89 13.08 -9.50
N MET A 485 -19.07 14.37 -9.23
CA MET A 485 -18.12 15.23 -8.54
C MET A 485 -18.83 16.05 -7.47
N ASP A 486 -18.19 16.15 -6.30
CA ASP A 486 -18.66 16.91 -5.16
C ASP A 486 -18.24 18.40 -5.22
N LEU A 487 -18.55 19.19 -4.18
CA LEU A 487 -18.14 20.60 -4.12
C LEU A 487 -16.64 20.79 -3.81
N ALA A 488 -15.99 19.79 -3.20
CA ALA A 488 -14.57 19.80 -2.87
C ALA A 488 -13.67 19.40 -4.07
N GLY A 489 -14.27 18.90 -5.15
CA GLY A 489 -13.59 18.44 -6.37
C GLY A 489 -13.22 16.95 -6.34
N ASN A 490 -13.63 16.18 -5.34
CA ASN A 490 -13.48 14.74 -5.36
C ASN A 490 -14.48 14.14 -6.36
N ALA A 491 -14.03 13.14 -7.10
CA ALA A 491 -14.84 12.53 -8.14
C ALA A 491 -14.64 11.01 -8.18
N ASP A 492 -15.74 10.33 -8.48
CA ASP A 492 -15.76 8.89 -8.76
C ASP A 492 -16.75 8.58 -9.88
N PHE A 493 -16.73 7.34 -10.36
CA PHE A 493 -17.58 6.91 -11.47
C PHE A 493 -18.12 5.50 -11.29
N CYS A 494 -19.22 5.24 -11.98
CA CYS A 494 -19.69 3.89 -12.26
C CYS A 494 -19.42 3.57 -13.75
N ALA A 495 -19.27 2.29 -14.07
CA ALA A 495 -19.30 1.82 -15.45
C ALA A 495 -20.68 1.22 -15.76
N THR A 496 -21.21 1.55 -16.93
CA THR A 496 -22.43 0.93 -17.50
C THR A 496 -22.29 0.85 -19.02
N PHE A 497 -23.33 0.43 -19.74
CA PHE A 497 -23.29 0.27 -21.19
C PHE A 497 -24.60 0.72 -21.83
N ILE A 498 -24.54 0.99 -23.14
CA ILE A 498 -25.69 1.27 -23.99
C ILE A 498 -25.66 0.31 -25.18
N ASP A 499 -26.74 -0.43 -25.42
CA ASP A 499 -26.93 -1.21 -26.64
C ASP A 499 -27.55 -0.34 -27.74
N VAL A 500 -26.74 0.00 -28.74
CA VAL A 500 -27.11 0.88 -29.86
C VAL A 500 -27.63 0.03 -31.01
N GLN A 501 -28.92 0.17 -31.30
CA GLN A 501 -29.63 -0.66 -32.28
C GLN A 501 -30.00 0.13 -33.55
N ASP A 502 -30.17 -0.60 -34.65
CA ASP A 502 -30.67 -0.09 -35.93
C ASP A 502 -31.84 -0.93 -36.45
N ASN A 503 -32.94 -0.95 -35.69
CA ASN A 503 -34.13 -1.73 -36.09
C ASN A 503 -34.81 -1.19 -37.37
N ALA A 504 -34.43 0.02 -37.81
CA ALA A 504 -35.00 0.68 -38.99
C ALA A 504 -34.12 0.59 -40.25
N GLY A 505 -32.95 -0.08 -40.18
CA GLY A 505 -32.04 -0.25 -41.31
C GLY A 505 -31.48 1.08 -41.84
N VAL A 506 -31.28 2.05 -40.94
CA VAL A 506 -30.78 3.40 -41.23
C VAL A 506 -29.30 3.38 -41.58
N CYS A 507 -28.55 2.48 -40.95
CA CYS A 507 -27.09 2.39 -41.03
C CYS A 507 -26.61 1.44 -42.14
N ASP A 508 -27.45 0.53 -42.63
CA ASP A 508 -27.17 -0.31 -43.81
C ASP A 508 -28.46 -0.63 -44.59
N PRO A 509 -28.73 0.04 -45.73
CA PRO A 509 -29.89 -0.28 -46.56
C PRO A 509 -29.76 -1.54 -47.43
N GLY A 510 -28.69 -2.35 -47.30
CA GLY A 510 -28.48 -3.56 -48.12
C GLY A 510 -27.64 -3.32 -49.37
N GLY A 511 -26.42 -2.81 -49.22
CA GLY A 511 -25.58 -2.31 -50.33
C GLY A 511 -24.74 -3.34 -51.11
N ASN A 512 -24.63 -4.59 -50.64
CA ASN A 512 -23.76 -5.61 -51.25
C ASN A 512 -24.52 -6.89 -51.64
N VAL A 513 -24.00 -7.54 -52.67
CA VAL A 513 -24.56 -8.72 -53.32
C VAL A 513 -23.71 -9.94 -52.98
N THR A 514 -24.36 -11.00 -52.49
CA THR A 514 -23.82 -12.36 -52.44
C THR A 514 -23.69 -13.00 -53.82
N VAL A 515 -22.54 -13.58 -54.10
CA VAL A 515 -22.23 -14.37 -55.30
C VAL A 515 -21.89 -15.81 -54.87
N ALA A 516 -22.57 -16.81 -55.43
CA ALA A 516 -22.37 -18.22 -55.13
C ALA A 516 -22.69 -19.09 -56.36
N GLY A 517 -22.16 -20.30 -56.36
CA GLY A 517 -22.38 -21.31 -57.41
C GLY A 517 -21.77 -22.65 -57.02
N ALA A 518 -21.77 -23.59 -57.94
CA ALA A 518 -21.17 -24.91 -57.78
C ALA A 518 -20.32 -25.33 -58.98
N LEU A 519 -19.24 -26.05 -58.73
CA LEU A 519 -18.39 -26.69 -59.73
C LEU A 519 -18.72 -28.19 -59.76
N LYS A 520 -19.27 -28.68 -60.86
CA LYS A 520 -19.72 -30.08 -60.98
C LYS A 520 -19.20 -30.77 -62.24
N THR A 521 -18.96 -32.07 -62.20
CA THR A 521 -18.58 -32.84 -63.40
C THR A 521 -19.78 -33.00 -64.36
N GLU A 522 -19.54 -33.49 -65.58
CA GLU A 522 -20.62 -33.89 -66.50
C GLU A 522 -21.60 -34.92 -65.86
N GLY A 523 -21.13 -35.68 -64.86
CA GLY A 523 -21.93 -36.63 -64.10
C GLY A 523 -22.76 -36.03 -62.96
N ASP A 524 -22.81 -34.70 -62.82
CA ASP A 524 -23.46 -33.97 -61.71
C ASP A 524 -22.80 -34.23 -60.34
N GLU A 525 -21.52 -34.58 -60.32
CA GLU A 525 -20.75 -34.80 -59.09
C GLU A 525 -19.97 -33.52 -58.71
N GLY A 526 -20.06 -33.10 -57.45
CA GLY A 526 -19.36 -31.92 -56.94
C GLY A 526 -17.84 -32.09 -56.97
N LEU A 527 -17.12 -31.06 -57.43
CA LEU A 527 -15.66 -31.02 -57.41
C LEU A 527 -15.17 -30.34 -56.14
N GLU A 528 -14.58 -31.12 -55.24
CA GLU A 528 -14.02 -30.66 -53.97
C GLU A 528 -12.62 -30.04 -54.16
N ASP A 529 -12.22 -29.14 -53.26
CA ASP A 529 -10.89 -28.53 -53.20
C ASP A 529 -10.47 -27.77 -54.48
N ALA A 530 -11.42 -27.16 -55.19
CA ALA A 530 -11.13 -26.24 -56.29
C ALA A 530 -11.10 -24.81 -55.74
N ASN A 531 -10.14 -24.00 -56.19
CA ASN A 531 -10.02 -22.62 -55.76
C ASN A 531 -10.82 -21.69 -56.70
N VAL A 532 -11.76 -20.94 -56.15
CA VAL A 532 -12.61 -19.99 -56.87
C VAL A 532 -12.19 -18.57 -56.50
N ASN A 533 -11.86 -17.75 -57.50
CA ASN A 533 -11.52 -16.34 -57.30
C ASN A 533 -12.68 -15.45 -57.76
N LEU A 534 -13.17 -14.59 -56.86
CA LEU A 534 -14.12 -13.51 -57.16
C LEU A 534 -13.36 -12.19 -57.26
N GLN A 535 -13.41 -11.56 -58.44
CA GLN A 535 -12.81 -10.25 -58.68
C GLN A 535 -13.89 -9.20 -59.01
N SER A 536 -13.90 -8.07 -58.28
CA SER A 536 -14.78 -6.91 -58.52
C SER A 536 -14.00 -5.61 -58.31
N GLY A 537 -13.55 -4.98 -59.40
CA GLY A 537 -12.67 -3.81 -59.34
C GLY A 537 -11.35 -4.12 -58.61
N ALA A 538 -11.15 -3.54 -57.43
CA ALA A 538 -9.99 -3.80 -56.56
C ALA A 538 -10.19 -4.96 -55.57
N ILE A 539 -11.41 -5.50 -55.46
CA ILE A 539 -11.74 -6.63 -54.59
C ILE A 539 -11.29 -7.91 -55.29
N SER A 540 -10.54 -8.76 -54.60
CA SER A 540 -10.17 -10.12 -55.02
C SER A 540 -10.30 -11.03 -53.81
N LEU A 541 -11.25 -11.95 -53.84
CA LEU A 541 -11.56 -12.89 -52.76
C LEU A 541 -11.42 -14.32 -53.28
N PHE A 542 -11.00 -15.23 -52.41
CA PHE A 542 -10.84 -16.64 -52.75
C PHE A 542 -11.71 -17.49 -51.83
N ASP A 543 -12.31 -18.51 -52.41
CA ASP A 543 -13.04 -19.56 -51.70
C ASP A 543 -12.64 -20.93 -52.25
N MET A 544 -12.81 -21.98 -51.45
CA MET A 544 -12.48 -23.34 -51.82
C MET A 544 -13.76 -24.18 -51.83
N THR A 545 -13.99 -24.94 -52.90
CA THR A 545 -15.22 -25.72 -53.03
C THR A 545 -15.31 -26.88 -52.04
N ASP A 546 -16.51 -27.11 -51.52
CA ASP A 546 -16.82 -28.24 -50.64
C ASP A 546 -17.07 -29.55 -51.42
N ASP A 547 -17.52 -30.60 -50.73
CA ASP A 547 -17.81 -31.93 -51.28
C ASP A 547 -18.95 -31.94 -52.31
N GLN A 548 -19.81 -30.91 -52.29
CA GLN A 548 -20.87 -30.69 -53.29
C GLN A 548 -20.40 -29.78 -54.43
N GLY A 549 -19.14 -29.33 -54.40
CA GLY A 549 -18.57 -28.39 -55.34
C GLY A 549 -19.01 -26.95 -55.11
N ALA A 550 -19.68 -26.64 -54.00
CA ALA A 550 -20.26 -25.32 -53.76
C ALA A 550 -19.22 -24.30 -53.28
N TYR A 551 -19.38 -23.05 -53.71
CA TYR A 551 -18.61 -21.90 -53.23
C TYR A 551 -19.54 -20.71 -52.97
N ALA A 552 -19.19 -19.82 -52.05
CA ALA A 552 -20.00 -18.65 -51.74
C ALA A 552 -19.19 -17.45 -51.20
N PHE A 553 -19.49 -16.27 -51.74
CA PHE A 553 -18.98 -14.98 -51.32
C PHE A 553 -20.12 -14.11 -50.78
N PRO A 554 -20.47 -14.23 -49.48
CA PRO A 554 -21.59 -13.50 -48.89
C PRO A 554 -21.32 -12.00 -48.84
N ASN A 555 -22.26 -11.19 -49.35
CA ASN A 555 -22.22 -9.72 -49.33
C ASN A 555 -20.89 -9.11 -49.84
N ALA A 556 -20.29 -9.74 -50.85
CA ALA A 556 -18.94 -9.42 -51.30
C ALA A 556 -18.86 -8.35 -52.40
N VAL A 557 -19.91 -8.20 -53.22
CA VAL A 557 -19.88 -7.31 -54.40
C VAL A 557 -20.80 -6.10 -54.20
N PRO A 558 -20.31 -4.86 -54.27
CA PRO A 558 -21.17 -3.68 -54.20
C PRO A 558 -22.23 -3.66 -55.33
N LEU A 559 -23.42 -3.13 -55.06
CA LEU A 559 -24.44 -2.94 -56.09
C LEU A 559 -23.94 -2.09 -57.25
N SER A 560 -24.38 -2.43 -58.47
CA SER A 560 -23.97 -1.83 -59.73
C SER A 560 -22.49 -1.97 -60.09
N ALA A 561 -21.74 -2.79 -59.35
CA ALA A 561 -20.39 -3.19 -59.75
C ALA A 561 -20.43 -4.35 -60.76
N ASP A 562 -19.33 -4.50 -61.49
CA ASP A 562 -19.07 -5.66 -62.32
C ASP A 562 -18.21 -6.65 -61.52
N TYR A 563 -18.52 -7.94 -61.59
CA TYR A 563 -17.70 -8.98 -60.99
C TYR A 563 -17.36 -10.09 -61.99
N THR A 564 -16.29 -10.81 -61.72
CA THR A 564 -15.86 -11.98 -62.47
C THR A 564 -15.50 -13.11 -61.51
N VAL A 565 -16.07 -14.29 -61.72
CA VAL A 565 -15.75 -15.51 -60.98
C VAL A 565 -14.89 -16.42 -61.87
N THR A 566 -13.74 -16.86 -61.36
CA THR A 566 -12.81 -17.74 -62.07
C THR A 566 -12.42 -18.94 -61.19
N PRO A 567 -12.90 -20.15 -61.49
CA PRO A 567 -12.44 -21.36 -60.84
C PRO A 567 -11.09 -21.83 -61.37
N THR A 568 -10.29 -22.43 -60.50
CA THR A 568 -8.95 -22.95 -60.78
C THR A 568 -8.70 -24.22 -59.98
N LYS A 569 -8.22 -25.27 -60.63
CA LYS A 569 -7.76 -26.50 -59.97
C LYS A 569 -6.69 -27.14 -60.85
N ASP A 570 -5.50 -27.31 -60.28
CA ASP A 570 -4.40 -27.96 -60.99
C ASP A 570 -3.67 -28.96 -60.08
N ASP A 571 -4.36 -30.05 -59.78
CA ASP A 571 -3.89 -31.11 -58.91
C ASP A 571 -4.13 -32.49 -59.52
N ASN A 572 -3.35 -33.47 -59.04
CA ASN A 572 -3.44 -34.89 -59.39
C ASN A 572 -3.78 -35.12 -60.88
N PRO A 573 -2.90 -34.75 -61.83
CA PRO A 573 -3.22 -34.83 -63.27
C PRO A 573 -3.55 -36.25 -63.77
N LEU A 574 -3.16 -37.29 -63.03
CA LEU A 574 -3.46 -38.69 -63.32
C LEU A 574 -4.78 -39.20 -62.73
N ASN A 575 -5.53 -38.38 -61.99
CA ASN A 575 -6.82 -38.77 -61.43
C ASN A 575 -7.82 -39.13 -62.55
N GLY A 576 -8.24 -40.40 -62.62
CA GLY A 576 -9.10 -40.92 -63.69
C GLY A 576 -8.43 -41.16 -65.04
N VAL A 577 -7.18 -40.72 -65.23
CA VAL A 577 -6.50 -40.79 -66.55
C VAL A 577 -5.76 -42.11 -66.70
N SER A 578 -6.21 -42.94 -67.63
CA SER A 578 -5.69 -44.29 -67.83
C SER A 578 -5.26 -44.55 -69.28
N THR A 579 -4.59 -45.68 -69.52
CA THR A 579 -4.30 -46.13 -70.90
C THR A 579 -5.56 -46.47 -71.69
N TYR A 580 -6.71 -46.66 -71.03
CA TYR A 580 -7.98 -46.90 -71.71
C TYR A 580 -8.54 -45.61 -72.33
N ASP A 581 -8.36 -44.46 -71.70
CA ASP A 581 -8.72 -43.15 -72.25
C ASP A 581 -7.98 -42.88 -73.57
N LEU A 582 -6.70 -43.25 -73.64
CA LEU A 582 -5.93 -43.20 -74.89
C LEU A 582 -6.54 -44.03 -76.01
N VAL A 583 -7.14 -45.19 -75.69
CA VAL A 583 -7.82 -46.04 -76.67
C VAL A 583 -9.09 -45.34 -77.18
N LEU A 584 -9.86 -44.72 -76.29
CA LEU A 584 -11.07 -43.98 -76.65
C LEU A 584 -10.74 -42.76 -77.52
N ILE A 585 -9.72 -41.98 -77.15
CA ILE A 585 -9.22 -40.86 -77.96
C ILE A 585 -8.71 -41.36 -79.32
N SER A 586 -7.99 -42.49 -79.37
CA SER A 586 -7.53 -43.07 -80.62
C SER A 586 -8.67 -43.52 -81.52
N LYS A 587 -9.73 -44.12 -80.97
CA LYS A 587 -10.93 -44.50 -81.74
C LYS A 587 -11.68 -43.29 -82.27
N HIS A 588 -11.69 -42.19 -81.50
CA HIS A 588 -12.27 -40.92 -81.93
C HIS A 588 -11.53 -40.33 -83.12
N ILE A 589 -10.19 -40.27 -83.06
CA ILE A 589 -9.35 -39.78 -84.17
C ILE A 589 -9.52 -40.63 -85.43
N LEU A 590 -9.67 -41.95 -85.28
CA LEU A 590 -9.88 -42.89 -86.40
C LEU A 590 -11.32 -42.90 -86.95
N GLY A 591 -12.25 -42.15 -86.33
CA GLY A 591 -13.66 -42.11 -86.72
C GLY A 591 -14.43 -43.41 -86.44
N LEU A 592 -13.90 -44.26 -85.56
CA LEU A 592 -14.51 -45.55 -85.21
C LEU A 592 -15.57 -45.40 -84.11
N GLU A 593 -15.29 -44.55 -83.12
CA GLU A 593 -16.18 -44.30 -81.97
C GLU A 593 -16.04 -42.83 -81.54
N PRO A 594 -17.05 -41.98 -81.76
CA PRO A 594 -16.97 -40.57 -81.39
C PRO A 594 -17.10 -40.36 -79.88
N LEU A 595 -16.36 -39.39 -79.31
CA LEU A 595 -16.57 -38.93 -77.94
C LEU A 595 -17.91 -38.17 -77.89
N GLY A 596 -18.92 -38.78 -77.28
CA GLY A 596 -20.33 -38.36 -77.37
C GLY A 596 -20.72 -37.08 -76.63
N SER A 597 -19.75 -36.28 -76.16
CA SER A 597 -19.99 -35.05 -75.41
C SER A 597 -18.93 -33.98 -75.70
N PRO A 598 -19.32 -32.69 -75.81
CA PRO A 598 -18.42 -31.54 -75.85
C PRO A 598 -17.35 -31.58 -74.74
N TYR A 599 -17.74 -31.95 -73.52
CA TYR A 599 -16.86 -31.98 -72.36
C TYR A 599 -15.77 -33.06 -72.49
N LYS A 600 -16.14 -34.24 -73.00
CA LYS A 600 -15.18 -35.33 -73.29
C LYS A 600 -14.21 -34.95 -74.41
N MET A 601 -14.66 -34.18 -75.39
CA MET A 601 -13.80 -33.65 -76.44
C MET A 601 -12.82 -32.61 -75.89
N ILE A 602 -13.26 -31.74 -74.97
CA ILE A 602 -12.39 -30.79 -74.26
C ILE A 602 -11.38 -31.52 -73.38
N ALA A 603 -11.80 -32.58 -72.68
CA ALA A 603 -10.91 -33.44 -71.90
C ALA A 603 -9.83 -34.11 -72.77
N ALA A 604 -10.15 -34.48 -74.01
CA ALA A 604 -9.22 -35.10 -74.94
C ALA A 604 -8.12 -34.17 -75.49
N ASP A 605 -8.32 -32.85 -75.46
CA ASP A 605 -7.36 -31.83 -75.95
C ASP A 605 -6.33 -31.48 -74.86
N ALA A 606 -5.41 -32.41 -74.61
CA ALA A 606 -4.45 -32.30 -73.52
C ALA A 606 -3.45 -31.16 -73.69
N ASN A 607 -3.12 -30.79 -74.94
CA ASN A 607 -2.17 -29.71 -75.21
C ASN A 607 -2.83 -28.33 -75.42
N LYS A 608 -4.15 -28.23 -75.21
CA LYS A 608 -4.95 -27.00 -75.41
C LYS A 608 -4.81 -26.42 -76.82
N SER A 609 -4.72 -27.27 -77.83
CA SER A 609 -4.59 -26.87 -79.24
C SER A 609 -5.93 -26.54 -79.90
N ASN A 610 -7.05 -26.77 -79.21
CA ASN A 610 -8.40 -26.71 -79.76
C ASN A 610 -8.64 -27.73 -80.88
N SER A 611 -7.92 -28.86 -80.86
CA SER A 611 -8.07 -29.94 -81.83
C SER A 611 -7.64 -31.27 -81.23
N ILE A 612 -8.36 -32.37 -81.50
CA ILE A 612 -8.02 -33.69 -80.97
C ILE A 612 -7.18 -34.43 -82.00
N THR A 613 -5.90 -34.63 -81.70
CA THR A 613 -4.92 -35.25 -82.60
C THR A 613 -4.08 -36.31 -81.89
N THR A 614 -3.19 -36.97 -82.65
CA THR A 614 -2.24 -37.91 -82.06
C THR A 614 -1.24 -37.24 -81.11
N PHE A 615 -1.10 -35.91 -81.15
CA PHE A 615 -0.25 -35.20 -80.18
C PHE A 615 -0.84 -35.25 -78.78
N ASP A 616 -2.16 -35.17 -78.62
CA ASP A 616 -2.82 -35.24 -77.31
C ASP A 616 -2.60 -36.61 -76.65
N ILE A 617 -2.65 -37.67 -77.45
CA ILE A 617 -2.28 -39.03 -77.00
C ILE A 617 -0.84 -39.06 -76.49
N VAL A 618 0.10 -38.37 -77.16
CA VAL A 618 1.51 -38.33 -76.74
C VAL A 618 1.65 -37.58 -75.41
N GLU A 619 0.96 -36.45 -75.23
CA GLU A 619 1.02 -35.65 -74.01
C GLU A 619 0.43 -36.41 -72.81
N ILE A 620 -0.75 -37.02 -72.95
CA ILE A 620 -1.37 -37.86 -71.90
C ILE A 620 -0.49 -39.09 -71.61
N ARG A 621 0.11 -39.71 -72.64
CA ARG A 621 1.01 -40.85 -72.45
C ARG A 621 2.27 -40.48 -71.68
N LYS A 622 2.86 -39.31 -71.92
CA LYS A 622 4.01 -38.82 -71.15
C LYS A 622 3.63 -38.58 -69.68
N LEU A 623 2.41 -38.08 -69.43
CA LEU A 623 1.86 -37.92 -68.10
C LEU A 623 1.73 -39.28 -67.38
N ILE A 624 1.13 -40.29 -68.02
CA ILE A 624 0.97 -41.65 -67.46
C ILE A 624 2.32 -42.32 -67.17
N LEU A 625 3.33 -42.09 -68.01
CA LEU A 625 4.67 -42.64 -67.83
C LEU A 625 5.51 -41.88 -66.77
N GLY A 626 4.97 -40.82 -66.15
CA GLY A 626 5.66 -40.00 -65.17
C GLY A 626 6.78 -39.13 -65.76
N ILE A 627 6.78 -38.91 -67.08
CA ILE A 627 7.70 -37.98 -67.75
C ILE A 627 7.28 -36.53 -67.44
N TYR A 628 5.98 -36.32 -67.31
CA TYR A 628 5.41 -35.06 -66.83
C TYR A 628 4.80 -35.26 -65.44
N SER A 629 5.05 -34.29 -64.56
CA SER A 629 4.31 -34.14 -63.30
C SER A 629 3.01 -33.34 -63.49
N GLU A 630 2.94 -32.51 -64.53
CA GLU A 630 1.81 -31.63 -64.90
C GLU A 630 1.79 -31.40 -66.42
N LEU A 631 0.65 -30.97 -66.97
CA LEU A 631 0.53 -30.71 -68.41
C LEU A 631 1.20 -29.38 -68.77
N PRO A 632 2.14 -29.32 -69.75
CA PRO A 632 2.92 -28.10 -69.99
C PRO A 632 2.15 -26.88 -70.50
N ASN A 633 1.02 -27.09 -71.18
CA ASN A 633 0.23 -26.03 -71.82
C ASN A 633 -1.25 -26.04 -71.39
N ASN A 634 -1.58 -26.80 -70.36
CA ASN A 634 -2.95 -26.99 -69.90
C ASN A 634 -2.97 -27.28 -68.39
N THR A 635 -4.10 -27.06 -67.75
CA THR A 635 -4.33 -27.46 -66.36
C THR A 635 -4.94 -28.86 -66.32
N SER A 636 -4.80 -29.55 -65.19
CA SER A 636 -5.39 -30.88 -65.01
C SER A 636 -6.91 -30.87 -64.95
N TRP A 637 -7.53 -29.73 -64.60
CA TRP A 637 -8.97 -29.48 -64.72
C TRP A 637 -9.22 -28.21 -65.51
N ARG A 638 -10.28 -28.21 -66.31
CA ARG A 638 -10.83 -27.04 -67.00
C ARG A 638 -12.27 -26.84 -66.60
N PHE A 639 -12.74 -25.59 -66.68
CA PHE A 639 -14.08 -25.22 -66.26
C PHE A 639 -14.80 -24.55 -67.42
N VAL A 640 -16.07 -24.88 -67.59
CA VAL A 640 -16.95 -24.27 -68.60
C VAL A 640 -18.19 -23.77 -67.88
N ASP A 641 -18.61 -22.53 -68.12
CA ASP A 641 -19.89 -22.01 -67.62
C ASP A 641 -21.03 -22.98 -67.96
N GLU A 642 -21.79 -23.43 -66.95
CA GLU A 642 -22.90 -24.37 -67.14
C GLU A 642 -24.00 -23.78 -68.04
N GLY A 643 -24.17 -22.46 -68.02
CA GLY A 643 -25.10 -21.74 -68.89
C GLY A 643 -24.67 -21.67 -70.36
N PHE A 644 -23.45 -22.09 -70.71
CA PHE A 644 -22.93 -21.98 -72.07
C PHE A 644 -23.45 -23.10 -72.99
N ALA A 645 -24.27 -22.72 -73.96
CA ALA A 645 -24.75 -23.62 -75.02
C ALA A 645 -23.75 -23.71 -76.18
N PHE A 646 -23.09 -24.86 -76.35
CA PHE A 646 -22.20 -25.12 -77.49
C PHE A 646 -22.96 -25.02 -78.84
N PRO A 647 -22.57 -24.11 -79.76
CA PRO A 647 -23.25 -23.95 -81.05
C PRO A 647 -23.22 -25.21 -81.93
N ASN A 648 -22.17 -26.01 -81.77
CA ASN A 648 -22.02 -27.30 -82.43
C ASN A 648 -21.44 -28.32 -81.43
N PRO A 649 -22.28 -29.18 -80.83
CA PRO A 649 -21.82 -30.17 -79.86
C PRO A 649 -20.82 -31.20 -80.40
N ALA A 650 -20.79 -31.41 -81.73
CA ALA A 650 -19.82 -32.29 -82.36
C ALA A 650 -18.45 -31.63 -82.62
N ASN A 651 -18.32 -30.32 -82.36
CA ASN A 651 -17.06 -29.59 -82.42
C ASN A 651 -17.07 -28.42 -81.41
N PRO A 652 -16.76 -28.67 -80.13
CA PRO A 652 -16.77 -27.63 -79.09
C PRO A 652 -15.74 -26.53 -79.32
N PHE A 653 -14.73 -26.78 -80.16
CA PHE A 653 -13.65 -25.85 -80.47
C PHE A 653 -13.99 -24.83 -81.56
N GLN A 654 -15.20 -24.92 -82.14
CA GLN A 654 -15.66 -23.98 -83.17
C GLN A 654 -15.80 -22.54 -82.65
N THR A 655 -16.13 -22.39 -81.37
CA THR A 655 -16.22 -21.12 -80.66
C THR A 655 -15.45 -21.22 -79.35
N GLN A 656 -14.83 -20.12 -78.93
CA GLN A 656 -14.24 -20.07 -77.59
C GLN A 656 -15.38 -20.16 -76.55
N PHE A 657 -15.29 -21.13 -75.65
CA PHE A 657 -16.18 -21.25 -74.50
C PHE A 657 -15.63 -20.46 -73.31
N PRO A 658 -16.49 -19.88 -72.46
CA PRO A 658 -16.08 -19.14 -71.29
C PRO A 658 -15.56 -20.07 -70.19
N GLU A 659 -14.37 -19.77 -69.68
CA GLU A 659 -13.76 -20.43 -68.50
C GLU A 659 -13.91 -19.56 -67.22
N ASN A 660 -14.69 -18.48 -67.30
CA ASN A 660 -15.07 -17.59 -66.21
C ASN A 660 -16.49 -17.05 -66.45
N ILE A 661 -17.16 -16.62 -65.38
CA ILE A 661 -18.47 -15.95 -65.44
C ILE A 661 -18.23 -14.48 -65.10
N SER A 662 -18.62 -13.57 -66.00
CA SER A 662 -18.56 -12.12 -65.78
C SER A 662 -19.96 -11.54 -65.84
N VAL A 663 -20.38 -10.86 -64.78
CA VAL A 663 -21.68 -10.19 -64.69
C VAL A 663 -21.46 -8.69 -64.50
N ALA A 664 -22.11 -7.90 -65.35
CA ALA A 664 -22.02 -6.45 -65.31
C ALA A 664 -23.21 -5.83 -64.55
N ASN A 665 -22.95 -4.73 -63.84
CA ASN A 665 -23.95 -3.93 -63.13
C ASN A 665 -24.88 -4.77 -62.22
N VAL A 666 -24.32 -5.60 -61.34
CA VAL A 666 -25.12 -6.53 -60.52
C VAL A 666 -26.13 -5.79 -59.64
N GLN A 667 -27.39 -6.24 -59.64
CA GLN A 667 -28.50 -5.61 -58.88
C GLN A 667 -29.14 -6.54 -57.84
N THR A 668 -28.92 -7.85 -57.95
CA THR A 668 -29.55 -8.88 -57.12
C THR A 668 -28.54 -9.97 -56.80
N HIS A 669 -28.78 -10.75 -55.75
CA HIS A 669 -27.97 -11.94 -55.42
C HIS A 669 -27.88 -12.94 -56.58
N HIS A 670 -26.70 -13.50 -56.78
CA HIS A 670 -26.42 -14.54 -57.76
C HIS A 670 -26.02 -15.82 -57.02
N PHE A 671 -26.80 -16.89 -57.16
CA PHE A 671 -26.60 -18.15 -56.45
C PHE A 671 -26.37 -19.36 -57.37
N THR A 672 -26.32 -19.14 -58.68
CA THR A 672 -26.30 -20.18 -59.71
C THR A 672 -25.26 -19.85 -60.78
N ASP A 673 -24.12 -19.29 -60.37
CA ASP A 673 -22.99 -19.05 -61.28
C ASP A 673 -22.21 -20.36 -61.44
N ASP A 674 -22.86 -21.39 -61.96
CA ASP A 674 -22.35 -22.76 -61.91
C ASP A 674 -21.38 -23.08 -63.07
N PHE A 675 -20.44 -24.02 -62.86
CA PHE A 675 -19.50 -24.47 -63.88
C PHE A 675 -19.49 -26.00 -64.02
N VAL A 676 -19.38 -26.46 -65.27
CA VAL A 676 -19.03 -27.84 -65.60
C VAL A 676 -17.51 -28.02 -65.57
N SER A 677 -17.06 -28.89 -64.66
CA SER A 677 -15.68 -29.28 -64.43
C SER A 677 -15.27 -30.44 -65.33
N VAL A 678 -14.17 -30.26 -66.06
CA VAL A 678 -13.67 -31.19 -67.08
C VAL A 678 -12.26 -31.64 -66.70
N LYS A 679 -12.09 -32.93 -66.37
CA LYS A 679 -10.76 -33.50 -66.12
C LYS A 679 -10.02 -33.72 -67.43
N VAL A 680 -8.88 -33.06 -67.62
CA VAL A 680 -8.09 -33.20 -68.83
C VAL A 680 -7.42 -34.58 -68.87
N GLY A 681 -7.64 -35.31 -69.95
CA GLY A 681 -7.14 -36.67 -70.19
C GLY A 681 -8.11 -37.80 -69.81
N ASP A 682 -9.14 -37.52 -69.02
CA ASP A 682 -10.18 -38.49 -68.66
C ASP A 682 -11.40 -38.31 -69.55
N VAL A 683 -11.59 -39.23 -70.49
CA VAL A 683 -12.71 -39.17 -71.46
C VAL A 683 -13.78 -40.22 -71.17
N ASN A 684 -13.53 -41.13 -70.23
CA ASN A 684 -14.49 -42.13 -69.78
C ASN A 684 -15.22 -41.72 -68.49
N GLY A 685 -14.80 -40.66 -67.81
CA GLY A 685 -15.42 -40.11 -66.61
C GLY A 685 -15.11 -40.94 -65.37
N THR A 686 -13.85 -41.37 -65.21
CA THR A 686 -13.40 -42.15 -64.04
C THR A 686 -12.62 -41.34 -63.01
N ALA A 687 -12.46 -40.03 -63.22
CA ALA A 687 -11.86 -39.13 -62.25
C ALA A 687 -12.71 -39.00 -60.98
N ILE A 688 -12.04 -39.01 -59.82
CA ILE A 688 -12.67 -38.83 -58.52
C ILE A 688 -12.79 -37.33 -58.23
N ALA A 689 -13.99 -36.76 -58.24
CA ALA A 689 -14.20 -35.32 -58.05
C ALA A 689 -14.34 -34.90 -56.57
N ASN A 690 -14.82 -35.79 -55.70
CA ASN A 690 -14.89 -35.58 -54.24
C ASN A 690 -14.60 -36.89 -53.49
N ALA A 691 -14.29 -36.77 -52.20
CA ALA A 691 -13.95 -37.92 -51.35
C ALA A 691 -15.08 -38.97 -51.21
N PHE A 692 -16.34 -38.62 -51.51
CA PHE A 692 -17.51 -39.48 -51.36
C PHE A 692 -17.81 -40.35 -52.59
N MET A 693 -17.19 -40.10 -53.75
CA MET A 693 -17.38 -40.88 -54.99
C MET A 693 -16.76 -42.28 -54.98
N THR A 694 -16.37 -42.82 -53.82
CA THR A 694 -15.77 -44.14 -53.74
C THR A 694 -16.80 -45.26 -53.94
N THR A 695 -16.89 -45.76 -55.18
CA THR A 695 -17.39 -47.10 -55.51
C THR A 695 -16.39 -47.79 -56.44
N ASP A 696 -15.45 -48.58 -55.91
CA ASP A 696 -15.65 -50.02 -55.68
C ASP A 696 -14.35 -50.78 -55.32
N ASP A 697 -14.59 -51.96 -54.75
CA ASP A 697 -13.71 -53.06 -54.35
C ASP A 697 -12.29 -53.18 -54.94
N ARG A 698 -11.30 -53.38 -54.05
CA ARG A 698 -10.10 -54.17 -54.34
C ARG A 698 -9.74 -55.12 -53.21
N THR A 699 -9.95 -56.40 -53.51
CA THR A 699 -9.05 -57.54 -53.23
C THR A 699 -8.70 -57.84 -51.78
N THR A 700 -9.22 -58.98 -51.32
CA THR A 700 -8.68 -59.77 -50.21
C THR A 700 -7.21 -60.15 -50.47
N SER A 701 -6.31 -59.64 -49.62
CA SER A 701 -4.98 -60.22 -49.43
C SER A 701 -4.67 -60.32 -47.94
N THR A 702 -4.11 -61.46 -47.57
CA THR A 702 -3.82 -61.87 -46.20
C THR A 702 -2.60 -61.11 -45.64
N LEU A 703 -2.71 -60.71 -44.37
CA LEU A 703 -1.66 -60.04 -43.60
C LEU A 703 -0.61 -61.06 -43.13
N LEU A 704 0.67 -60.80 -43.38
CA LEU A 704 1.82 -61.56 -42.84
C LEU A 704 2.67 -60.59 -42.03
N PHE A 705 2.80 -60.84 -40.72
CA PHE A 705 3.77 -60.18 -39.85
C PHE A 705 4.94 -61.13 -39.61
N ASP A 706 6.15 -60.61 -39.80
CA ASP A 706 7.39 -61.22 -39.31
C ASP A 706 8.13 -60.14 -38.52
N VAL A 707 8.34 -60.37 -37.23
CA VAL A 707 9.08 -59.50 -36.32
C VAL A 707 9.90 -60.38 -35.39
N ASP A 708 11.21 -60.20 -35.43
CA ASP A 708 12.14 -60.85 -34.50
C ASP A 708 12.16 -60.12 -33.14
N ASP A 709 12.13 -60.91 -32.06
CA ASP A 709 12.29 -60.44 -30.70
C ASP A 709 13.71 -59.89 -30.44
N ARG A 710 13.79 -58.75 -29.74
CA ARG A 710 15.05 -58.25 -29.15
C ARG A 710 14.82 -57.77 -27.71
N THR A 711 15.64 -58.28 -26.79
CA THR A 711 15.77 -57.75 -25.43
C THR A 711 16.70 -56.54 -25.38
N VAL A 712 16.25 -55.45 -24.73
CA VAL A 712 17.02 -54.23 -24.45
C VAL A 712 17.06 -53.91 -22.95
N LYS A 713 18.09 -53.19 -22.50
CA LYS A 713 18.31 -52.84 -21.08
C LYS A 713 17.82 -51.42 -20.77
N ALA A 714 17.50 -51.18 -19.51
CA ALA A 714 17.00 -49.90 -19.01
C ALA A 714 17.91 -48.73 -19.42
N GLY A 715 17.36 -47.81 -20.22
CA GLY A 715 18.06 -46.64 -20.75
C GLY A 715 18.24 -46.61 -22.27
N GLU A 716 17.76 -47.62 -23.01
CA GLU A 716 17.44 -47.55 -24.45
C GLU A 716 15.95 -47.32 -24.70
#